data_AF-A0A812JEQ4-F1
#
_entry.id   AF-A0A812JEQ4-F1
#
_cell.length_a   1.000
_cell.length_b   1.000
_cell.length_c   1.000
_cell.angle_alpha   90.00
_cell.angle_beta   90.00
_cell.angle_gamma   90.00
#
_symmetry.space_group_name_H-M   'P 1'
#
loop_
_entity.id
_entity.type
_entity.pdbx_description
1 polymer ?
#
loop_
_entity_poly.entity_id
_entity_poly.type
_entity_poly.pdbx_seq_one_letter_code
_entity_poly.pdbx_strand_id
1 'polypeptide(L)'
;MGRRKPDSGCTRPAAFGAISALVLLVLLQSSREADFLQHLEPIAVAETSPKSGPTEPQSSPPLPSPPPQRLTGEAAPAPKPGSQLLPPPKIEAANEASTSGRTDEERRVLEVVRKRAGLYADKGAHPEFANVVLLTAANYAYFAIYQNWRCNAERHGLDWAVVANDEEAFQQLGADRALLAIGEKVSGMNGWGSAKLDSVGRNKMFMVLTIMRISGLGVVFTDADNMFRGDPFATGVHLGDLIRSEKYDYVYQEELAKAPDKGHIVPGDGGNTGFFYSTPHRKARVVSLFEDVVAEVDRQREEAFKRSGERLGADQPIFWQVIQKLRSSGGQPGPGGFKCVRLCKHNPTCVAQPEETLDYCSLDPFVHPTGWDQPPKTLVTYHANYAANEAKIDKLQKAGVWDAWSPTTKTCTAKDPANDLMQVSSADESRVLEVVRKRAGLYADKGAHPEFANVVLLTAANYAYFAIYQNWRCNAERHGLDWAVVANDEEAFQQLGADRALLAIGEKVSGMNGWGSAKLDSVGRNKMFMVLTIMRISGLGVVFTDADNMFRGDPFATGVHLGDLIRSEKYDYVYQEELAKAPDKGHIVPGDGGNTGFFYSTPRHNKKVVAFFAAVVAEVDRQREESYRKHGERLGADQPIFWQVVQLLRSTGGKVGPGGFKCVKLCQQNPTCQAPLEDTLQYCSMNAFMHPTGWEEPPPERVTYHANYAANNDKIAKLEKAGLWGAWSEKAGRCHAANPSTQLASPLQPRSAPDVSPAIDCLRRTTPSLQELQYPSDAESHFQEIRQALGQWFDFAAKKFMADMKNPYHCGEGYCGPWIENRWISHFLEGWDKRQTGMQLSDMFGPYIPIFMTYVDLWVANVFEYEAMIAKLKEVVRPSVAYITVVQHDTGMVSSRDKIVNLMKEIPNVLVLSAGGYGHVPIPLFKQPEELLSKRFFKSMASRELLTSYMGSDTNAPKDMRKKMIKLVNKEAERMGVKVKTGFGSADEWHQTAGNSKVSLCPRGYGRTAFHLFEILQLGLIPIHVYLDIPWIPYTDLYTSIGFSTDVKGLPDVMKTVQGMSAEKLESMEAKIRSLRSSHFTDEGLLAQISLFMTTAAGDLRCQKLPSTLNG
;
A
#
# COMPACT_ATOMS: atom_id res chain seq x y z
N MET A 1 45.99 24.24 -51.00
CA MET A 1 46.66 24.67 -49.73
C MET A 1 45.77 24.20 -48.58
N GLY A 2 46.15 23.46 -47.54
CA GLY A 2 47.40 22.81 -47.15
C GLY A 2 47.25 22.25 -45.72
N ARG A 3 47.30 20.91 -45.58
CA ARG A 3 47.79 20.03 -44.48
C ARG A 3 47.63 20.45 -43.00
N ARG A 4 47.20 19.50 -42.13
CA ARG A 4 48.08 18.59 -41.34
C ARG A 4 47.29 17.56 -40.50
N LYS A 5 47.80 16.32 -40.49
CA LYS A 5 47.62 15.18 -39.56
C LYS A 5 48.65 15.33 -38.38
N PRO A 6 48.68 14.53 -37.28
CA PRO A 6 48.65 13.05 -37.32
C PRO A 6 48.07 12.26 -36.11
N ASP A 7 48.18 10.95 -36.30
CA ASP A 7 47.78 9.71 -35.60
C ASP A 7 48.18 9.50 -34.13
N SER A 8 47.45 8.57 -33.48
CA SER A 8 47.86 7.48 -32.55
C SER A 8 46.71 7.24 -31.55
N GLY A 9 46.21 6.04 -31.21
CA GLY A 9 46.78 4.69 -31.17
C GLY A 9 46.50 4.15 -29.76
N CYS A 10 45.45 3.34 -29.58
CA CYS A 10 45.25 2.59 -28.33
C CYS A 10 44.63 1.22 -28.59
N THR A 11 45.38 0.23 -28.10
CA THR A 11 45.26 -1.22 -28.17
C THR A 11 44.05 -1.76 -27.41
N ARG A 12 43.36 -2.74 -27.99
CA ARG A 12 42.38 -3.61 -27.31
C ARG A 12 43.12 -4.73 -26.55
N PRO A 13 42.74 -5.08 -25.31
CA PRO A 13 43.11 -6.36 -24.73
C PRO A 13 42.08 -7.43 -25.11
N ALA A 14 42.59 -8.56 -25.60
CA ALA A 14 41.88 -9.83 -25.70
C ALA A 14 41.99 -10.56 -24.35
N ALA A 15 40.86 -10.88 -23.73
CA ALA A 15 40.78 -11.86 -22.64
C ALA A 15 39.32 -12.30 -22.44
N PHE A 16 38.91 -13.39 -23.08
CA PHE A 16 37.81 -14.25 -22.61
C PHE A 16 38.01 -15.65 -23.19
N GLY A 17 38.72 -16.48 -22.43
CA GLY A 17 38.86 -17.90 -22.68
C GLY A 17 38.90 -18.61 -21.34
N ALA A 18 37.73 -19.04 -20.84
CA ALA A 18 37.56 -20.04 -19.78
C ALA A 18 36.07 -20.30 -19.42
N ILE A 19 35.14 -20.42 -20.39
CA ILE A 19 33.78 -20.94 -20.11
C ILE A 19 33.31 -21.81 -21.29
N SER A 20 34.10 -22.83 -21.65
CA SER A 20 33.67 -23.81 -22.67
C SER A 20 33.97 -25.27 -22.29
N ALA A 21 34.62 -25.52 -21.14
CA ALA A 21 34.94 -26.88 -20.70
C ALA A 21 33.80 -27.56 -19.91
N LEU A 22 32.89 -26.80 -19.29
CA LEU A 22 31.82 -27.37 -18.44
C LEU A 22 30.61 -27.88 -19.26
N VAL A 23 30.34 -27.26 -20.41
CA VAL A 23 29.21 -27.65 -21.31
C VAL A 23 29.53 -28.91 -22.11
N LEU A 24 30.82 -29.19 -22.38
CA LEU A 24 31.24 -30.38 -23.11
C LEU A 24 31.15 -31.67 -22.25
N LEU A 25 31.27 -31.54 -20.92
CA LEU A 25 31.23 -32.69 -20.00
C LEU A 25 29.82 -33.23 -19.77
N VAL A 26 28.80 -32.37 -19.83
CA VAL A 26 27.37 -32.75 -19.75
C VAL A 26 26.90 -33.38 -21.07
N LEU A 27 27.42 -32.92 -22.22
CA LEU A 27 27.08 -33.50 -23.53
C LEU A 27 27.76 -34.84 -23.80
N LEU A 28 28.95 -35.10 -23.24
CA LEU A 28 29.66 -36.36 -23.45
C LEU A 28 29.12 -37.52 -22.59
N GLN A 29 28.50 -37.26 -21.43
CA GLN A 29 27.86 -38.30 -20.62
C GLN A 29 26.54 -38.81 -21.21
N SER A 30 25.81 -37.97 -21.98
CA SER A 30 24.52 -38.35 -22.59
C SER A 30 24.65 -39.21 -23.86
N SER A 31 25.84 -39.33 -24.46
CA SER A 31 26.02 -40.04 -25.74
C SER A 31 26.34 -41.54 -25.61
N ARG A 32 26.52 -42.06 -24.39
CA ARG A 32 26.89 -43.47 -24.14
C ARG A 32 25.73 -44.41 -23.82
N GLU A 33 24.50 -43.93 -23.73
CA GLU A 33 23.33 -44.76 -23.35
C GLU A 33 22.49 -45.27 -24.52
N ALA A 34 22.88 -44.99 -25.77
CA ALA A 34 22.10 -45.41 -26.95
C ALA A 34 22.30 -46.87 -27.40
N ASP A 35 23.29 -47.60 -26.85
CA ASP A 35 23.66 -48.95 -27.34
C ASP A 35 23.25 -50.12 -26.41
N PHE A 36 22.47 -49.91 -25.35
CA PHE A 36 22.19 -50.95 -24.34
C PHE A 36 20.74 -51.46 -24.26
N LEU A 37 19.98 -51.46 -25.35
CA LEU A 37 18.62 -52.03 -25.39
C LEU A 37 18.43 -53.00 -26.56
N GLN A 38 19.04 -54.18 -26.47
CA GLN A 38 18.71 -55.27 -27.41
C GLN A 38 18.53 -56.68 -26.86
N HIS A 39 18.63 -56.96 -25.55
CA HIS A 39 18.38 -58.32 -25.05
C HIS A 39 17.56 -58.36 -23.76
N LEU A 40 16.27 -58.66 -23.88
CA LEU A 40 15.50 -59.33 -22.82
C LEU A 40 14.47 -60.28 -23.45
N GLU A 41 14.69 -61.58 -23.26
CA GLU A 41 13.70 -62.65 -23.43
C GLU A 41 12.86 -62.86 -22.14
N PRO A 42 11.68 -63.50 -22.20
CA PRO A 42 10.73 -63.53 -21.11
C PRO A 42 10.95 -64.72 -20.17
N ILE A 43 10.84 -64.50 -18.85
CA ILE A 43 10.78 -65.58 -17.85
C ILE A 43 9.37 -65.64 -17.23
N ALA A 44 8.92 -66.88 -17.14
CA ALA A 44 7.58 -67.35 -16.83
C ALA A 44 7.16 -67.22 -15.36
N VAL A 45 5.84 -67.27 -15.22
CA VAL A 45 5.02 -67.29 -13.99
C VAL A 45 5.27 -68.55 -13.18
N ALA A 46 5.34 -68.41 -11.85
CA ALA A 46 5.10 -69.51 -10.91
C ALA A 46 4.24 -69.04 -9.73
N GLU A 47 3.11 -69.72 -9.56
CA GLU A 47 2.16 -69.63 -8.45
C GLU A 47 2.75 -70.23 -7.17
N THR A 48 2.39 -69.70 -6.00
CA THR A 48 2.06 -70.50 -4.80
C THR A 48 1.22 -69.68 -3.81
N SER A 49 0.15 -70.29 -3.30
CA SER A 49 -0.68 -69.82 -2.17
C SER A 49 -0.42 -70.72 -0.92
N PRO A 50 -1.15 -70.60 0.21
CA PRO A 50 -0.67 -69.94 1.42
C PRO A 50 -0.62 -70.88 2.65
N LYS A 51 0.01 -70.45 3.75
CA LYS A 51 -0.23 -71.03 5.08
C LYS A 51 -0.34 -69.98 6.18
N SER A 52 -1.40 -70.17 6.96
CA SER A 52 -1.92 -69.45 8.11
C SER A 52 -1.19 -69.74 9.43
N GLY A 53 -1.23 -68.79 10.35
CA GLY A 53 -1.05 -69.01 11.79
C GLY A 53 -1.10 -67.70 12.60
N PRO A 54 -1.92 -67.58 13.67
CA PRO A 54 -2.11 -66.34 14.42
C PRO A 54 -1.20 -66.26 15.65
N THR A 55 -0.78 -65.05 16.01
CA THR A 55 -0.17 -64.77 17.33
C THR A 55 -0.69 -63.45 17.90
N GLU A 56 -1.28 -63.55 19.08
CA GLU A 56 -1.75 -62.44 19.94
C GLU A 56 -0.59 -61.58 20.48
N PRO A 57 -0.86 -60.32 20.87
CA PRO A 57 0.16 -59.34 21.23
C PRO A 57 0.53 -59.41 22.73
N GLN A 58 1.83 -59.47 23.02
CA GLN A 58 2.36 -59.22 24.36
C GLN A 58 2.60 -57.72 24.57
N SER A 59 2.04 -57.20 25.65
CA SER A 59 2.21 -55.84 26.19
C SER A 59 3.60 -55.65 26.81
N SER A 60 4.31 -54.60 26.40
CA SER A 60 5.57 -54.14 27.02
C SER A 60 5.33 -52.93 27.94
N PRO A 61 6.03 -52.83 29.09
CA PRO A 61 5.81 -51.83 30.13
C PRO A 61 6.42 -50.45 29.81
N PRO A 62 5.98 -49.37 30.49
CA PRO A 62 6.45 -48.01 30.22
C PRO A 62 7.88 -47.78 30.74
N LEU A 63 8.69 -47.12 29.91
CA LEU A 63 10.02 -46.61 30.29
C LEU A 63 9.89 -45.31 31.12
N PRO A 64 10.74 -45.10 32.14
CA PRO A 64 10.70 -43.93 33.01
C PRO A 64 11.31 -42.70 32.33
N SER A 65 10.66 -41.55 32.54
CA SER A 65 11.10 -40.23 32.08
C SER A 65 12.41 -39.80 32.75
N PRO A 66 13.36 -39.15 32.03
CA PRO A 66 14.53 -38.54 32.65
C PRO A 66 14.17 -37.21 33.34
N PRO A 67 14.88 -36.82 34.41
CA PRO A 67 14.62 -35.57 35.12
C PRO A 67 15.08 -34.34 34.32
N PRO A 68 14.45 -33.18 34.52
CA PRO A 68 14.73 -31.99 33.72
C PRO A 68 16.11 -31.42 34.03
N GLN A 69 16.98 -31.38 33.02
CA GLN A 69 18.23 -30.63 33.07
C GLN A 69 17.94 -29.13 32.95
N ARG A 70 18.34 -28.39 33.99
CA ARG A 70 18.40 -26.93 34.03
C ARG A 70 19.54 -26.47 33.12
N LEU A 71 19.21 -25.90 31.96
CA LEU A 71 20.16 -25.15 31.13
C LEU A 71 19.92 -23.66 31.32
N THR A 72 20.85 -23.01 32.01
CA THR A 72 21.00 -21.56 32.07
C THR A 72 21.63 -21.08 30.77
N GLY A 73 20.82 -20.53 29.87
CA GLY A 73 21.27 -19.77 28.70
C GLY A 73 20.63 -18.39 28.74
N GLU A 74 21.46 -17.35 28.78
CA GLU A 74 21.06 -15.94 28.82
C GLU A 74 20.17 -15.58 27.63
N ALA A 75 18.99 -15.04 27.93
CA ALA A 75 18.09 -14.45 26.94
C ALA A 75 18.56 -13.04 26.58
N ALA A 76 18.60 -12.74 25.28
CA ALA A 76 18.68 -11.37 24.78
C ALA A 76 17.50 -10.53 25.31
N PRO A 77 17.68 -9.25 25.64
CA PRO A 77 16.63 -8.43 26.23
C PRO A 77 15.51 -8.17 25.21
N ALA A 78 14.28 -8.45 25.63
CA ALA A 78 13.07 -8.13 24.89
C ALA A 78 12.97 -6.60 24.62
N PRO A 79 12.40 -6.19 23.47
CA PRO A 79 12.09 -4.78 23.22
C PRO A 79 11.08 -4.28 24.26
N LYS A 80 11.39 -3.16 24.92
CA LYS A 80 10.53 -2.54 25.93
C LYS A 80 9.17 -2.16 25.31
N PRO A 81 8.04 -2.43 25.98
CA PRO A 81 6.73 -1.91 25.59
C PRO A 81 6.73 -0.38 25.64
N GLY A 82 5.93 0.23 24.77
CA GLY A 82 5.87 1.66 24.48
C GLY A 82 6.04 2.57 25.69
N SER A 83 6.99 3.50 25.54
CA SER A 83 7.15 4.70 26.36
C SER A 83 5.80 5.40 26.55
N GLN A 84 5.21 5.27 27.74
CA GLN A 84 4.21 6.23 28.20
C GLN A 84 4.83 7.62 28.09
N LEU A 85 4.15 8.54 27.41
CA LEU A 85 4.50 9.96 27.40
C LEU A 85 4.63 10.42 28.85
N LEU A 86 5.87 10.67 29.29
CA LEU A 86 6.10 11.32 30.56
C LEU A 86 5.34 12.66 30.54
N PRO A 87 4.64 13.04 31.62
CA PRO A 87 4.06 14.37 31.71
C PRO A 87 5.17 15.41 31.49
N PRO A 88 4.89 16.51 30.78
CA PRO A 88 5.89 17.53 30.49
C PRO A 88 6.59 17.94 31.80
N PRO A 89 7.93 18.03 31.80
CA PRO A 89 8.67 18.42 32.99
C PRO A 89 8.12 19.75 33.51
N LYS A 90 7.72 19.79 34.79
CA LYS A 90 7.26 21.03 35.43
C LYS A 90 8.41 22.04 35.39
N ILE A 91 8.31 23.03 34.50
CA ILE A 91 9.27 24.14 34.31
C ILE A 91 9.36 25.04 35.56
N GLU A 92 8.49 24.86 36.56
CA GLU A 92 8.39 25.70 37.75
C GLU A 92 9.65 25.67 38.63
N ALA A 93 10.35 24.53 38.76
CA ALA A 93 11.43 24.41 39.77
C ALA A 93 12.79 25.02 39.37
N ALA A 94 13.09 25.17 38.07
CA ALA A 94 14.39 25.68 37.63
C ALA A 94 14.44 27.21 37.50
N ASN A 95 13.29 27.89 37.47
CA ASN A 95 13.21 29.32 37.12
C ASN A 95 13.03 30.26 38.32
N GLU A 96 12.66 29.77 39.50
CA GLU A 96 12.48 30.63 40.69
C GLU A 96 13.82 31.13 41.25
N ALA A 97 14.92 30.38 41.08
CA ALA A 97 16.24 30.75 41.59
C ALA A 97 16.97 31.86 40.80
N SER A 98 16.43 32.30 39.65
CA SER A 98 17.10 33.24 38.71
C SER A 98 16.43 34.63 38.63
N THR A 99 15.41 34.93 39.44
CA THR A 99 14.61 36.15 39.29
C THR A 99 15.30 37.44 39.77
N SER A 100 16.37 37.34 40.59
CA SER A 100 17.03 38.50 41.23
C SER A 100 17.90 39.37 40.32
N GLY A 101 18.06 39.01 39.04
CA GLY A 101 18.92 39.74 38.08
C GLY A 101 18.22 40.30 36.84
N ARG A 102 16.89 40.23 36.73
CA ARG A 102 16.15 40.61 35.50
C ARG A 102 15.73 42.09 35.50
N THR A 103 15.84 42.74 34.33
CA THR A 103 15.37 44.14 34.18
C THR A 103 13.84 44.20 34.30
N ASP A 104 13.29 45.40 34.57
CA ASP A 104 11.84 45.60 34.57
C ASP A 104 11.22 45.26 33.20
N GLU A 105 11.93 45.52 32.09
CA GLU A 105 11.44 45.13 30.75
C GLU A 105 11.40 43.61 30.59
N GLU A 106 12.45 42.89 30.97
CA GLU A 106 12.47 41.42 30.88
C GLU A 106 11.37 40.78 31.73
N ARG A 107 11.08 41.34 32.91
CA ARG A 107 9.97 40.88 33.75
C ARG A 107 8.62 41.05 33.05
N ARG A 108 8.38 42.19 32.41
CA ARG A 108 7.17 42.44 31.61
C ARG A 108 7.07 41.52 30.40
N VAL A 109 8.18 41.31 29.69
CA VAL A 109 8.21 40.37 28.55
C VAL A 109 7.83 38.98 29.02
N LEU A 110 8.44 38.50 30.11
CA LEU A 110 8.17 37.19 30.66
C LEU A 110 6.71 37.02 31.09
N GLU A 111 6.12 38.03 31.72
CA GLU A 111 4.71 38.01 32.14
C GLU A 111 3.78 37.85 30.94
N VAL A 112 3.95 38.68 29.90
CA VAL A 112 3.12 38.62 28.69
C VAL A 112 3.31 37.30 27.96
N VAL A 113 4.55 36.84 27.72
CA VAL A 113 4.76 35.59 26.97
C VAL A 113 4.31 34.35 27.72
N ARG A 114 4.40 34.31 29.05
CA ARG A 114 3.83 33.21 29.84
C ARG A 114 2.32 33.18 29.75
N LYS A 115 1.67 34.35 29.81
CA LYS A 115 0.22 34.47 29.65
C LYS A 115 -0.24 34.02 28.25
N ARG A 116 0.59 34.24 27.23
CA ARG A 116 0.32 33.90 25.82
C ARG A 116 0.93 32.57 25.37
N ALA A 117 1.61 31.82 26.24
CA ALA A 117 2.15 30.51 25.90
C ALA A 117 1.03 29.56 25.44
N GLY A 118 1.30 28.73 24.44
CA GLY A 118 0.29 28.01 23.68
C GLY A 118 -0.14 28.79 22.43
N LEU A 119 -0.09 28.15 21.26
CA LEU A 119 -0.42 28.78 19.97
C LEU A 119 -1.91 29.12 19.81
N TYR A 120 -2.79 28.53 20.62
CA TYR A 120 -4.24 28.73 20.58
C TYR A 120 -4.74 29.51 21.80
N ALA A 121 -5.89 30.17 21.66
CA ALA A 121 -6.56 30.87 22.77
C ALA A 121 -7.11 29.87 23.80
N ASP A 122 -7.67 28.76 23.34
CA ASP A 122 -7.96 27.62 24.19
C ASP A 122 -6.68 26.83 24.48
N LYS A 123 -6.08 27.09 25.64
CA LYS A 123 -4.83 26.46 26.08
C LYS A 123 -4.96 24.95 26.31
N GLY A 124 -6.18 24.44 26.48
CA GLY A 124 -6.45 23.01 26.66
C GLY A 124 -6.63 22.25 25.36
N ALA A 125 -6.98 22.93 24.26
CA ALA A 125 -7.28 22.29 22.98
C ALA A 125 -6.06 21.61 22.33
N HIS A 126 -4.88 22.22 22.45
CA HIS A 126 -3.65 21.75 21.81
C HIS A 126 -2.45 21.76 22.77
N PRO A 127 -2.41 20.81 23.74
CA PRO A 127 -1.34 20.75 24.73
C PRO A 127 0.05 20.52 24.10
N GLU A 128 0.12 19.96 22.89
CA GLU A 128 1.37 19.80 22.13
C GLU A 128 2.10 21.13 21.86
N PHE A 129 1.39 22.26 21.89
CA PHE A 129 1.94 23.58 21.64
C PHE A 129 2.08 24.44 22.91
N ALA A 130 1.81 23.88 24.09
CA ALA A 130 1.81 24.62 25.36
C ALA A 130 3.13 25.37 25.64
N ASN A 131 4.24 24.86 25.10
CA ASN A 131 5.58 25.39 25.28
C ASN A 131 6.07 26.28 24.12
N VAL A 132 5.14 26.79 23.31
CA VAL A 132 5.42 27.64 22.14
C VAL A 132 4.58 28.92 22.22
N VAL A 133 5.14 30.06 21.83
CA VAL A 133 4.40 31.34 21.70
C VAL A 133 4.41 31.81 20.24
N LEU A 134 3.26 32.27 19.75
CA LEU A 134 3.15 32.97 18.48
C LEU A 134 3.50 34.44 18.69
N LEU A 135 4.45 34.94 17.90
CA LEU A 135 4.97 36.28 18.00
C LEU A 135 4.87 36.98 16.65
N THR A 136 4.36 38.21 16.64
CA THR A 136 4.45 39.10 15.49
C THR A 136 5.12 40.41 15.89
N ALA A 137 5.49 41.25 14.92
CA ALA A 137 6.05 42.57 15.17
C ALA A 137 5.33 43.61 14.31
N ALA A 138 5.02 44.75 14.91
CA ALA A 138 4.37 45.85 14.22
C ALA A 138 4.86 47.19 14.78
N ASN A 139 4.75 48.23 13.97
CA ASN A 139 4.77 49.62 14.41
C ASN A 139 3.43 50.26 14.03
N TYR A 140 3.15 51.47 14.51
CA TYR A 140 1.83 52.04 14.30
C TYR A 140 1.55 52.38 12.83
N ALA A 141 2.59 52.65 12.04
CA ALA A 141 2.41 52.93 10.62
C ALA A 141 1.93 51.72 9.80
N TYR A 142 2.21 50.49 10.26
CA TYR A 142 1.71 49.25 9.67
C TYR A 142 0.50 48.66 10.40
N PHE A 143 -0.16 49.45 11.26
CA PHE A 143 -1.21 48.93 12.14
C PHE A 143 -2.42 48.36 11.38
N ALA A 144 -2.79 48.92 10.22
CA ALA A 144 -3.83 48.35 9.36
C ALA A 144 -3.50 46.93 8.89
N ILE A 145 -2.26 46.68 8.50
CA ILE A 145 -1.78 45.34 8.12
C ILE A 145 -1.84 44.42 9.33
N TYR A 146 -1.34 44.87 10.48
CA TYR A 146 -1.45 44.12 11.74
C TYR A 146 -2.91 43.79 12.10
N GLN A 147 -3.86 44.71 11.94
CA GLN A 147 -5.26 44.46 12.27
C GLN A 147 -5.87 43.39 11.35
N ASN A 148 -5.54 43.40 10.06
CA ASN A 148 -5.94 42.33 9.15
C ASN A 148 -5.29 40.99 9.53
N TRP A 149 -4.01 41.00 9.90
CA TRP A 149 -3.32 39.81 10.42
C TRP A 149 -3.98 39.27 11.69
N ARG A 150 -4.30 40.15 12.64
CA ARG A 150 -4.98 39.85 13.89
C ARG A 150 -6.30 39.15 13.64
N CYS A 151 -7.13 39.71 12.75
CA CYS A 151 -8.43 39.14 12.43
C CYS A 151 -8.32 37.76 11.77
N ASN A 152 -7.29 37.53 10.94
CA ASN A 152 -7.01 36.19 10.41
C ASN A 152 -6.53 35.22 11.51
N ALA A 153 -5.70 35.66 12.45
CA ALA A 153 -5.27 34.84 13.58
C ALA A 153 -6.45 34.45 14.51
N GLU A 154 -7.30 35.42 14.85
CA GLU A 154 -8.52 35.22 15.65
C GLU A 154 -9.50 34.25 14.97
N ARG A 155 -9.65 34.36 13.64
CA ARG A 155 -10.49 33.46 12.84
C ARG A 155 -10.09 31.99 12.98
N HIS A 156 -8.82 31.71 13.30
CA HIS A 156 -8.28 30.37 13.52
C HIS A 156 -8.11 30.02 15.02
N GLY A 157 -8.62 30.86 15.93
CA GLY A 157 -8.55 30.61 17.38
C GLY A 157 -7.12 30.70 17.95
N LEU A 158 -6.22 31.38 17.24
CA LEU A 158 -4.82 31.53 17.66
C LEU A 158 -4.69 32.54 18.80
N ASP A 159 -3.63 32.42 19.60
CA ASP A 159 -3.22 33.42 20.59
C ASP A 159 -1.77 33.82 20.36
N TRP A 160 -1.47 35.10 20.59
CA TRP A 160 -0.18 35.68 20.22
C TRP A 160 0.23 36.84 21.13
N ALA A 161 1.50 37.18 21.06
CA ALA A 161 2.09 38.43 21.56
C ALA A 161 2.60 39.28 20.39
N VAL A 162 2.77 40.58 20.61
CA VAL A 162 3.19 41.53 19.58
C VAL A 162 4.39 42.35 20.04
N VAL A 163 5.49 42.31 19.30
CA VAL A 163 6.59 43.27 19.47
C VAL A 163 6.16 44.62 18.91
N ALA A 164 5.87 45.56 19.80
CA ALA A 164 5.57 46.94 19.46
C ALA A 164 6.87 47.71 19.27
N ASN A 165 7.14 48.10 18.02
CA ASN A 165 8.36 48.83 17.66
C ASN A 165 8.29 50.33 17.99
N ASP A 166 7.12 50.87 18.33
CA ASP A 166 6.95 52.24 18.82
C ASP A 166 5.94 52.30 19.97
N GLU A 167 5.96 53.42 20.71
CA GLU A 167 5.08 53.66 21.86
C GLU A 167 3.61 53.72 21.46
N GLU A 168 3.30 54.21 20.27
CA GLU A 168 1.92 54.34 19.78
C GLU A 168 1.30 52.97 19.52
N ALA A 169 2.01 52.05 18.86
CA ALA A 169 1.57 50.66 18.72
C ALA A 169 1.42 50.01 20.09
N PHE A 170 2.36 50.23 21.01
CA PHE A 170 2.29 49.66 22.37
C PHE A 170 1.03 50.13 23.12
N GLN A 171 0.71 51.43 23.05
CA GLN A 171 -0.49 52.00 23.66
C GLN A 171 -1.79 51.43 23.05
N GLN A 172 -1.83 51.24 21.73
CA GLN A 172 -3.01 50.74 21.02
C GLN A 172 -3.25 49.24 21.21
N LEU A 173 -2.17 48.47 21.37
CA LEU A 173 -2.22 47.02 21.57
C LEU A 173 -2.55 46.63 23.02
N GLY A 174 -2.20 47.48 23.98
CA GLY A 174 -2.34 47.20 25.41
C GLY A 174 -1.20 46.34 25.98
N ALA A 175 -0.91 46.55 27.26
CA ALA A 175 0.19 45.88 27.95
C ALA A 175 -0.01 44.35 28.13
N ASP A 176 -1.21 43.82 27.86
CA ASP A 176 -1.51 42.39 27.98
C ASP A 176 -1.13 41.56 26.74
N ARG A 177 -0.79 42.23 25.62
CA ARG A 177 -0.35 41.60 24.37
C ARG A 177 0.92 42.21 23.82
N ALA A 178 1.18 43.48 24.11
CA ALA A 178 2.31 44.22 23.55
C ALA A 178 3.60 44.02 24.35
N LEU A 179 4.69 43.81 23.63
CA LEU A 179 6.06 43.80 24.10
C LEU A 179 6.74 45.02 23.49
N LEU A 180 6.92 46.07 24.28
CA LEU A 180 7.64 47.25 23.80
C LEU A 180 9.10 46.83 23.50
N ALA A 181 9.56 47.03 22.26
CA ALA A 181 10.86 46.52 21.79
C ALA A 181 12.02 47.00 22.68
N ILE A 182 12.90 46.09 23.15
CA ILE A 182 14.06 46.41 24.02
C ILE A 182 15.25 46.97 23.19
N GLY A 183 14.96 47.92 22.30
CA GLY A 183 15.93 48.48 21.37
C GLY A 183 15.47 49.84 20.85
N GLU A 184 15.88 50.15 19.63
CA GLU A 184 15.51 51.40 18.97
C GLU A 184 14.00 51.41 18.65
N LYS A 185 13.33 52.51 18.98
CA LYS A 185 11.92 52.70 18.63
C LYS A 185 11.82 53.15 17.19
N VAL A 186 11.06 52.41 16.39
CA VAL A 186 10.96 52.62 14.95
C VAL A 186 9.52 52.94 14.58
N SER A 187 9.23 54.24 14.49
CA SER A 187 7.97 54.77 13.96
C SER A 187 8.04 55.05 12.45
N GLY A 188 6.86 55.17 11.84
CA GLY A 188 6.69 55.46 10.40
C GLY A 188 6.78 54.24 9.49
N MET A 189 6.35 54.41 8.23
CA MET A 189 6.51 53.36 7.20
C MET A 189 7.95 53.32 6.75
N ASN A 190 8.57 52.15 6.85
CA ASN A 190 9.97 51.95 6.48
C ASN A 190 10.04 50.93 5.34
N GLY A 191 10.55 51.39 4.19
CA GLY A 191 10.75 50.57 3.02
C GLY A 191 12.01 49.72 3.13
N TRP A 192 12.14 48.77 2.19
CA TRP A 192 13.31 47.90 2.07
C TRP A 192 14.60 48.72 1.91
N GLY A 193 15.64 48.35 2.65
CA GLY A 193 16.95 49.02 2.64
C GLY A 193 17.05 50.32 3.45
N SER A 194 16.07 50.64 4.28
CA SER A 194 16.17 51.78 5.22
C SER A 194 16.76 51.36 6.56
N ALA A 195 17.63 52.19 7.14
CA ALA A 195 18.27 51.90 8.43
C ALA A 195 17.28 51.58 9.57
N LYS A 196 16.09 52.19 9.49
CA LYS A 196 14.97 51.94 10.39
C LYS A 196 14.40 50.52 10.24
N LEU A 197 14.32 49.97 9.03
CA LEU A 197 13.89 48.59 8.83
C LEU A 197 14.88 47.60 9.45
N ASP A 198 16.17 47.89 9.39
CA ASP A 198 17.20 47.06 10.02
C ASP A 198 17.08 47.09 11.55
N SER A 199 16.70 48.24 12.12
CA SER A 199 16.35 48.35 13.54
C SER A 199 15.12 47.50 13.90
N VAL A 200 14.11 47.39 13.02
CA VAL A 200 12.97 46.47 13.21
C VAL A 200 13.43 45.02 13.15
N GLY A 201 14.26 44.65 12.17
CA GLY A 201 14.84 43.30 12.06
C GLY A 201 15.68 42.92 13.28
N ARG A 202 16.49 43.86 13.79
CA ARG A 202 17.28 43.71 15.01
C ARG A 202 16.39 43.54 16.25
N ASN A 203 15.35 44.36 16.40
CA ASN A 203 14.37 44.23 17.49
C ASN A 203 13.69 42.86 17.45
N LYS A 204 13.30 42.38 16.27
CA LYS A 204 12.72 41.05 16.07
C LYS A 204 13.64 39.93 16.57
N MET A 205 14.89 39.89 16.11
CA MET A 205 15.84 38.85 16.53
C MET A 205 16.16 38.94 18.02
N PHE A 206 16.32 40.15 18.54
CA PHE A 206 16.60 40.39 19.96
C PHE A 206 15.44 39.98 20.87
N MET A 207 14.19 40.25 20.46
CA MET A 207 13.01 39.86 21.24
C MET A 207 12.81 38.35 21.22
N VAL A 208 13.03 37.69 20.07
CA VAL A 208 13.01 36.21 20.00
C VAL A 208 14.05 35.60 20.92
N LEU A 209 15.30 36.09 20.88
CA LEU A 209 16.36 35.70 21.80
C LEU A 209 15.95 35.88 23.27
N THR A 210 15.47 37.08 23.60
CA THR A 210 15.06 37.43 24.96
C THR A 210 14.00 36.46 25.47
N ILE A 211 12.96 36.19 24.69
CA ILE A 211 11.88 35.28 25.05
C ILE A 211 12.41 33.86 25.30
N MET A 212 13.20 33.31 24.37
CA MET A 212 13.77 31.97 24.53
C MET A 212 14.65 31.89 25.80
N ARG A 213 15.48 32.90 26.04
CA ARG A 213 16.39 32.96 27.19
C ARG A 213 15.64 33.02 28.53
N ILE A 214 14.65 33.89 28.65
CA ILE A 214 14.02 34.17 29.96
C ILE A 214 12.84 33.25 30.29
N SER A 215 12.18 32.69 29.26
CA SER A 215 11.00 31.84 29.43
C SER A 215 11.26 30.37 29.13
N GLY A 216 12.29 30.07 28.33
CA GLY A 216 12.52 28.74 27.76
C GLY A 216 11.53 28.36 26.66
N LEU A 217 10.55 29.20 26.30
CA LEU A 217 9.55 28.87 25.29
C LEU A 217 10.16 28.82 23.89
N GLY A 218 9.61 27.95 23.03
CA GLY A 218 9.81 28.05 21.59
C GLY A 218 9.02 29.24 21.03
N VAL A 219 9.46 29.79 19.91
CA VAL A 219 8.84 30.95 19.28
C VAL A 219 8.49 30.61 17.84
N VAL A 220 7.22 30.78 17.48
CA VAL A 220 6.82 30.95 16.07
C VAL A 220 6.77 32.44 15.81
N PHE A 221 7.64 32.95 14.95
CA PHE A 221 7.64 34.34 14.54
C PHE A 221 6.95 34.49 13.18
N THR A 222 6.11 35.52 13.04
CA THR A 222 5.51 35.93 11.77
C THR A 222 5.52 37.45 11.61
N ASP A 223 6.02 37.97 10.49
CA ASP A 223 5.82 39.38 10.13
C ASP A 223 4.31 39.63 9.96
N ALA A 224 3.87 40.87 10.19
CA ALA A 224 2.46 41.23 10.12
C ALA A 224 1.88 41.09 8.69
N ASP A 225 2.72 41.05 7.66
CA ASP A 225 2.35 40.83 6.27
C ASP A 225 2.49 39.36 5.79
N ASN A 226 2.71 38.43 6.72
CA ASN A 226 2.49 37.00 6.49
C ASN A 226 1.12 36.59 7.05
N MET A 227 0.13 36.55 6.16
CA MET A 227 -1.28 36.34 6.50
C MET A 227 -1.66 34.86 6.53
N PHE A 228 -2.64 34.53 7.37
CA PHE A 228 -3.20 33.20 7.48
C PHE A 228 -4.50 33.10 6.67
N ARG A 229 -4.54 32.17 5.72
CA ARG A 229 -5.76 31.75 5.02
C ARG A 229 -6.41 30.53 5.69
N GLY A 230 -5.56 29.67 6.24
CA GLY A 230 -5.93 28.52 7.06
C GLY A 230 -5.08 28.49 8.33
N ASP A 231 -5.40 27.58 9.24
CA ASP A 231 -4.61 27.34 10.44
C ASP A 231 -3.27 26.67 10.08
N PRO A 232 -2.11 27.34 10.25
CA PRO A 232 -0.81 26.77 9.91
C PRO A 232 -0.38 25.64 10.86
N PHE A 233 -1.06 25.45 11.98
CA PHE A 233 -0.72 24.48 13.02
C PHE A 233 -1.66 23.26 13.04
N ALA A 234 -2.74 23.30 12.26
CA ALA A 234 -3.70 22.20 12.12
C ALA A 234 -3.02 20.88 11.68
N THR A 235 -3.63 19.75 12.05
CA THR A 235 -3.08 18.41 11.74
C THR A 235 -3.05 18.17 10.25
N GLY A 236 -1.90 17.73 9.73
CA GLY A 236 -1.68 17.54 8.29
C GLY A 236 -1.22 18.80 7.56
N VAL A 237 -1.10 19.94 8.26
CA VAL A 237 -0.47 21.15 7.72
C VAL A 237 1.02 21.14 8.07
N HIS A 238 1.85 21.51 7.10
CA HIS A 238 3.30 21.28 7.13
C HIS A 238 3.97 21.85 8.40
N LEU A 239 3.72 23.11 8.78
CA LEU A 239 4.34 23.70 9.97
C LEU A 239 3.91 23.02 11.28
N GLY A 240 2.61 22.81 11.49
CA GLY A 240 2.09 22.13 12.67
C GLY A 240 2.64 20.72 12.86
N ASP A 241 2.75 19.96 11.77
CA ASP A 241 3.32 18.61 11.78
C ASP A 241 4.83 18.62 12.08
N LEU A 242 5.57 19.60 11.56
CA LEU A 242 7.01 19.76 11.84
C LEU A 242 7.27 20.10 13.31
N ILE A 243 6.47 20.98 13.92
CA ILE A 243 6.57 21.30 15.36
C ILE A 243 6.23 20.05 16.19
N ARG A 244 5.11 19.39 15.91
CA ARG A 244 4.68 18.16 16.60
C ARG A 244 5.66 17.00 16.48
N SER A 245 6.49 16.99 15.45
CA SER A 245 7.50 15.96 15.28
C SER A 245 8.63 16.03 16.31
N GLU A 246 8.82 17.20 16.94
CA GLU A 246 9.93 17.49 17.87
C GLU A 246 11.31 17.12 17.29
N LYS A 247 11.46 17.15 15.97
CA LYS A 247 12.70 16.79 15.26
C LYS A 247 13.58 17.97 14.90
N TYR A 248 13.02 19.18 14.84
CA TYR A 248 13.69 20.36 14.30
C TYR A 248 13.88 21.41 15.37
N ASP A 249 15.06 22.03 15.37
CA ASP A 249 15.43 23.15 16.22
C ASP A 249 14.99 24.48 15.58
N TYR A 250 14.95 24.51 14.23
CA TYR A 250 14.55 25.67 13.43
C TYR A 250 13.73 25.25 12.20
N VAL A 251 12.61 25.92 11.92
CA VAL A 251 11.80 25.70 10.71
C VAL A 251 11.54 27.05 10.05
N TYR A 252 11.69 27.16 8.74
CA TYR A 252 11.66 28.47 8.07
C TYR A 252 10.93 28.47 6.74
N GLN A 253 10.38 29.60 6.34
CA GLN A 253 9.78 29.79 5.02
C GLN A 253 10.86 30.01 3.95
N GLU A 254 10.76 29.37 2.78
CA GLU A 254 11.72 29.65 1.69
C GLU A 254 11.54 31.06 1.10
N GLU A 255 12.66 31.63 0.67
CA GLU A 255 12.68 32.92 -0.01
C GLU A 255 12.64 32.71 -1.52
N LEU A 256 11.43 32.63 -2.09
CA LEU A 256 11.22 32.35 -3.51
C LEU A 256 10.27 33.38 -4.14
N ALA A 257 10.79 34.34 -4.90
CA ALA A 257 9.97 35.37 -5.56
C ALA A 257 8.93 34.84 -6.56
N LYS A 258 9.07 33.59 -7.01
CA LYS A 258 8.14 32.88 -7.89
C LYS A 258 8.00 31.43 -7.47
N ALA A 259 6.94 30.77 -7.95
CA ALA A 259 6.77 29.34 -7.77
C ALA A 259 8.01 28.57 -8.27
N PRO A 260 8.58 27.67 -7.44
CA PRO A 260 9.72 26.88 -7.87
C PRO A 260 9.27 25.79 -8.87
N ASP A 261 10.21 25.32 -9.68
CA ASP A 261 9.94 24.23 -10.61
C ASP A 261 9.61 22.93 -9.87
N LYS A 262 8.88 22.03 -10.53
CA LYS A 262 8.52 20.73 -9.96
C LYS A 262 9.80 19.94 -9.62
N GLY A 263 9.89 19.47 -8.38
CA GLY A 263 11.06 18.72 -7.90
C GLY A 263 12.18 19.59 -7.35
N HIS A 264 11.91 20.88 -7.11
CA HIS A 264 12.79 21.78 -6.38
C HIS A 264 13.36 21.15 -5.11
N ILE A 265 14.69 21.12 -5.05
CA ILE A 265 15.44 20.67 -3.89
C ILE A 265 15.93 21.92 -3.17
N VAL A 266 15.60 22.00 -1.89
CA VAL A 266 15.91 23.17 -1.07
C VAL A 266 17.40 23.20 -0.81
N PRO A 267 18.11 24.29 -1.18
CA PRO A 267 19.56 24.36 -1.01
C PRO A 267 19.97 24.47 0.47
N GLY A 268 19.08 25.04 1.31
CA GLY A 268 19.26 25.24 2.74
C GLY A 268 20.30 26.29 3.11
N ASP A 269 20.71 27.12 2.15
CA ASP A 269 21.67 28.20 2.32
C ASP A 269 20.99 29.58 2.41
N GLY A 270 19.67 29.64 2.30
CA GLY A 270 18.88 30.86 2.36
C GLY A 270 17.39 30.59 2.61
N GLY A 271 16.68 31.61 3.06
CA GLY A 271 15.28 31.55 3.43
C GLY A 271 14.77 32.88 3.98
N ASN A 272 13.47 32.97 4.19
CA ASN A 272 12.82 34.15 4.72
C ASN A 272 12.75 34.11 6.24
N THR A 273 13.16 35.18 6.93
CA THR A 273 13.05 35.28 8.40
C THR A 273 11.72 35.87 8.86
N GLY A 274 10.82 36.21 7.94
CA GLY A 274 9.48 36.72 8.25
C GLY A 274 8.47 35.67 8.65
N PHE A 275 8.75 34.38 8.46
CA PHE A 275 7.93 33.31 9.04
C PHE A 275 8.79 32.09 9.40
N PHE A 276 8.98 31.85 10.70
CA PHE A 276 9.81 30.74 11.19
C PHE A 276 9.38 30.25 12.58
N TYR A 277 9.84 29.06 12.93
CA TYR A 277 9.78 28.48 14.27
C TYR A 277 11.19 28.20 14.78
N SER A 278 11.44 28.47 16.06
CA SER A 278 12.69 28.15 16.75
C SER A 278 12.41 27.68 18.17
N THR A 279 13.18 26.73 18.69
CA THR A 279 12.95 26.18 20.05
C THR A 279 14.23 25.90 20.83
N PRO A 280 14.35 26.40 22.08
CA PRO A 280 15.47 26.07 22.95
C PRO A 280 15.27 24.76 23.72
N HIS A 281 14.04 24.20 23.74
CA HIS A 281 13.67 23.03 24.55
C HIS A 281 14.51 21.79 24.25
N ARG A 282 14.88 21.61 22.98
CA ARG A 282 15.66 20.45 22.53
C ARG A 282 17.14 20.66 22.79
N LYS A 283 17.63 21.88 22.54
CA LYS A 283 19.05 22.23 22.55
C LYS A 283 19.19 23.67 23.03
N ALA A 284 19.72 23.85 24.24
CA ALA A 284 20.00 25.17 24.80
C ALA A 284 20.90 26.03 23.88
N ARG A 285 21.74 25.38 23.05
CA ARG A 285 22.59 26.00 22.03
C ARG A 285 21.84 26.85 21.00
N VAL A 286 20.53 26.63 20.81
CA VAL A 286 19.70 27.49 19.95
C VAL A 286 19.63 28.92 20.49
N VAL A 287 19.64 29.11 21.81
CA VAL A 287 19.73 30.44 22.43
C VAL A 287 21.04 31.10 22.00
N SER A 288 22.17 30.40 22.14
CA SER A 288 23.48 30.90 21.73
C SER A 288 23.62 31.18 20.24
N LEU A 289 22.92 30.42 19.38
CA LEU A 289 22.85 30.73 17.95
C LEU A 289 22.20 32.10 17.71
N PHE A 290 21.12 32.41 18.41
CA PHE A 290 20.46 33.72 18.31
C PHE A 290 21.28 34.84 18.98
N GLU A 291 22.07 34.55 20.02
CA GLU A 291 23.06 35.49 20.56
C GLU A 291 24.08 35.88 19.48
N ASP A 292 24.62 34.90 18.76
CA ASP A 292 25.56 35.15 17.65
C ASP A 292 24.93 35.91 16.49
N VAL A 293 23.66 35.63 16.16
CA VAL A 293 22.90 36.40 15.15
C VAL A 293 22.76 37.85 15.58
N VAL A 294 22.29 38.12 16.80
CA VAL A 294 22.13 39.48 17.32
C VAL A 294 23.47 40.22 17.38
N ALA A 295 24.53 39.55 17.85
CA ALA A 295 25.87 40.12 17.92
C ALA A 295 26.41 40.48 16.53
N GLU A 296 26.18 39.62 15.54
CA GLU A 296 26.57 39.89 14.15
C GLU A 296 25.77 41.04 13.54
N VAL A 297 24.47 41.14 13.84
CA VAL A 297 23.62 42.29 13.45
C VAL A 297 24.18 43.58 14.04
N ASP A 298 24.46 43.61 15.35
CA ASP A 298 24.96 44.81 16.03
C ASP A 298 26.37 45.20 15.51
N ARG A 299 27.25 44.22 15.26
CA ARG A 299 28.57 44.45 14.65
C ARG A 299 28.47 45.07 13.26
N GLN A 300 27.65 44.52 12.37
CA GLN A 300 27.48 45.04 11.02
C GLN A 300 26.84 46.44 11.03
N ARG A 301 25.94 46.71 12.00
CA ARG A 301 25.38 48.04 12.21
C ARG A 301 26.43 49.07 12.61
N GLU A 302 27.30 48.73 13.54
CA GLU A 302 28.37 49.63 13.97
C GLU A 302 29.37 49.90 12.84
N GLU A 303 29.71 48.89 12.03
CA GLU A 303 30.60 49.04 10.88
C GLU A 303 30.01 49.92 9.78
N ALA A 304 28.73 49.74 9.44
CA ALA A 304 28.04 50.56 8.45
C ALA A 304 27.92 52.02 8.91
N PHE A 305 27.65 52.25 10.21
CA PHE A 305 27.64 53.58 10.80
C PHE A 305 29.01 54.28 10.65
N LYS A 306 30.11 53.54 10.82
CA LYS A 306 31.48 54.06 10.63
C LYS A 306 31.81 54.35 9.15
N ARG A 307 31.21 53.64 8.18
CA ARG A 307 31.50 53.73 6.74
C ARG A 307 30.64 54.75 5.98
N SER A 308 30.22 55.84 6.61
CA SER A 308 29.50 56.97 5.96
C SER A 308 28.04 56.72 5.52
N GLY A 309 27.32 55.79 6.17
CA GLY A 309 25.88 55.62 5.96
C GLY A 309 25.51 54.66 4.83
N GLU A 310 26.42 53.73 4.46
CA GLU A 310 26.09 52.61 3.59
C GLU A 310 25.03 51.70 4.21
N ARG A 311 24.31 50.99 3.33
CA ARG A 311 23.18 50.11 3.66
C ARG A 311 23.55 49.12 4.75
N LEU A 312 22.67 48.96 5.72
CA LEU A 312 22.71 47.86 6.67
C LEU A 312 22.24 46.57 5.98
N GLY A 313 22.78 45.43 6.42
CA GLY A 313 22.19 44.14 6.10
C GLY A 313 20.92 43.96 6.93
N ALA A 314 19.80 43.63 6.28
CA ALA A 314 18.59 43.20 6.97
C ALA A 314 18.88 41.94 7.82
N ASP A 315 18.04 41.66 8.82
CA ASP A 315 18.15 40.49 9.70
C ASP A 315 18.25 39.17 8.93
N GLN A 316 17.56 39.08 7.79
CA GLN A 316 17.53 37.89 6.95
C GLN A 316 18.89 37.50 6.34
N PRO A 317 19.58 38.36 5.54
CA PRO A 317 20.94 38.08 5.09
C PRO A 317 21.91 37.72 6.21
N ILE A 318 21.82 38.40 7.35
CA ILE A 318 22.74 38.19 8.48
C ILE A 318 22.49 36.84 9.15
N PHE A 319 21.23 36.48 9.39
CA PHE A 319 20.87 35.17 9.92
C PHE A 319 21.45 34.04 9.05
N TRP A 320 21.25 34.11 7.74
CA TRP A 320 21.75 33.09 6.82
C TRP A 320 23.27 33.11 6.68
N GLN A 321 23.92 34.26 6.80
CA GLN A 321 25.37 34.32 6.89
C GLN A 321 25.90 33.55 8.11
N VAL A 322 25.22 33.65 9.27
CA VAL A 322 25.58 32.88 10.48
C VAL A 322 25.37 31.38 10.25
N ILE A 323 24.26 30.97 9.62
CA ILE A 323 24.02 29.56 9.25
C ILE A 323 25.04 29.05 8.22
N GLN A 324 25.42 29.87 7.25
CA GLN A 324 26.43 29.50 6.25
C GLN A 324 27.82 29.34 6.87
N LYS A 325 28.21 30.23 7.80
CA LYS A 325 29.44 30.06 8.61
C LYS A 325 29.42 28.70 9.31
N LEU A 326 28.29 28.34 9.93
CA LEU A 326 28.12 27.03 10.57
C LEU A 326 28.19 25.86 9.58
N ARG A 327 27.56 25.95 8.40
CA ARG A 327 27.65 24.95 7.34
C ARG A 327 29.08 24.72 6.87
N SER A 328 29.87 25.80 6.80
CA SER A 328 31.26 25.79 6.34
C SER A 328 32.30 25.43 7.41
N SER A 329 31.90 25.23 8.67
CA SER A 329 32.86 25.03 9.77
C SER A 329 33.64 23.72 9.72
N GLY A 330 33.21 22.76 8.89
CA GLY A 330 33.87 21.46 8.75
C GLY A 330 33.90 20.64 10.05
N GLY A 331 32.91 20.81 10.92
CA GLY A 331 32.83 20.12 12.22
C GLY A 331 33.54 20.84 13.37
N GLN A 332 34.15 22.00 13.12
CA GLN A 332 34.62 22.88 14.19
C GLN A 332 33.42 23.59 14.86
N PRO A 333 33.51 23.93 16.16
CA PRO A 333 32.50 24.72 16.83
C PRO A 333 32.27 26.05 16.09
N GLY A 334 31.11 26.18 15.46
CA GLY A 334 30.62 27.40 14.84
C GLY A 334 29.65 28.15 15.74
N PRO A 335 28.81 29.03 15.17
CA PRO A 335 27.80 29.77 15.91
C PRO A 335 26.88 28.89 16.78
N GLY A 336 26.52 29.36 17.96
CA GLY A 336 25.81 28.63 19.01
C GLY A 336 26.61 27.46 19.61
N GLY A 337 27.89 27.32 19.24
CA GLY A 337 28.71 26.16 19.52
C GLY A 337 28.28 24.89 18.79
N PHE A 338 27.38 24.98 17.81
CA PHE A 338 27.05 23.86 16.94
C PHE A 338 28.27 23.49 16.07
N LYS A 339 28.45 22.21 15.76
CA LYS A 339 29.51 21.73 14.87
C LYS A 339 29.00 21.43 13.46
N CYS A 340 27.78 20.92 13.37
CA CYS A 340 27.17 20.51 12.11
C CYS A 340 25.77 21.09 11.97
N VAL A 341 25.25 21.07 10.75
CA VAL A 341 23.82 21.29 10.51
C VAL A 341 23.25 20.12 9.73
N ARG A 342 21.96 19.88 9.89
CA ARG A 342 21.21 18.89 9.12
C ARG A 342 19.92 19.52 8.61
N LEU A 343 19.85 19.71 7.30
CA LEU A 343 18.61 20.07 6.62
C LEU A 343 17.72 18.81 6.53
N CYS A 344 16.42 18.96 6.74
CA CYS A 344 15.49 17.84 6.61
C CYS A 344 15.64 17.12 5.25
N LYS A 345 15.62 15.78 5.28
CA LYS A 345 15.87 14.90 4.11
C LYS A 345 17.31 14.90 3.58
N HIS A 346 18.24 15.59 4.24
CA HIS A 346 19.67 15.54 3.93
C HIS A 346 20.47 14.92 5.08
N ASN A 347 21.65 14.42 4.76
CA ASN A 347 22.62 14.04 5.77
C ASN A 347 23.20 15.30 6.45
N PRO A 348 23.65 15.19 7.71
CA PRO A 348 24.42 16.25 8.35
C PRO A 348 25.62 16.69 7.51
N THR A 349 25.99 17.96 7.58
CA THR A 349 27.16 18.52 6.87
C THR A 349 28.50 17.95 7.35
N CYS A 350 28.52 17.33 8.54
CA CYS A 350 29.68 16.67 9.13
C CYS A 350 29.24 15.64 10.19
N VAL A 351 30.20 14.90 10.75
CA VAL A 351 29.96 13.96 11.86
C VAL A 351 30.07 14.71 13.18
N ALA A 352 28.96 14.83 13.90
CA ALA A 352 28.91 15.34 15.27
C ALA A 352 27.81 14.65 16.07
N GLN A 353 27.81 14.82 17.38
CA GLN A 353 26.73 14.30 18.22
C GLN A 353 25.40 15.03 17.92
N PRO A 354 24.23 14.41 18.16
CA PRO A 354 22.93 15.03 17.91
C PRO A 354 22.75 16.39 18.58
N GLU A 355 23.27 16.58 19.79
CA GLU A 355 23.25 17.83 20.56
C GLU A 355 24.19 18.92 19.99
N GLU A 356 25.13 18.53 19.14
CA GLU A 356 26.09 19.41 18.45
C GLU A 356 25.68 19.69 16.99
N THR A 357 24.56 19.12 16.53
CA THR A 357 24.03 19.31 15.18
C THR A 357 22.80 20.19 15.22
N LEU A 358 22.74 21.28 14.44
CA LEU A 358 21.53 22.08 14.28
C LEU A 358 20.59 21.41 13.28
N ASP A 359 19.42 20.97 13.72
CA ASP A 359 18.39 20.35 12.88
C ASP A 359 17.42 21.40 12.38
N TYR A 360 17.27 21.53 11.06
CA TYR A 360 16.36 22.53 10.50
C TYR A 360 15.64 22.05 9.24
N CYS A 361 14.51 22.66 8.94
CA CYS A 361 13.70 22.30 7.77
C CYS A 361 13.04 23.52 7.15
N SER A 362 12.89 23.51 5.82
CA SER A 362 12.08 24.53 5.15
C SER A 362 10.61 24.15 5.15
N LEU A 363 9.74 25.14 5.06
CA LEU A 363 8.32 24.97 4.80
C LEU A 363 8.07 24.69 3.32
N ASP A 364 7.03 23.90 3.02
CA ASP A 364 6.59 23.68 1.64
C ASP A 364 6.17 25.02 1.00
N PRO A 365 6.87 25.48 -0.06
CA PRO A 365 6.62 26.79 -0.64
C PRO A 365 5.27 26.87 -1.38
N PHE A 366 4.61 25.75 -1.68
CA PHE A 366 3.26 25.75 -2.24
C PHE A 366 2.17 25.89 -1.17
N VAL A 367 2.47 25.55 0.08
CA VAL A 367 1.58 25.71 1.24
C VAL A 367 1.83 27.06 1.92
N HIS A 368 3.09 27.51 1.93
CA HIS A 368 3.54 28.75 2.57
C HIS A 368 4.33 29.65 1.59
N PRO A 369 3.74 30.10 0.47
CA PRO A 369 4.40 30.93 -0.53
C PRO A 369 4.86 32.31 -0.02
N THR A 370 5.94 32.82 -0.62
CA THR A 370 6.58 34.11 -0.28
C THR A 370 6.64 35.02 -1.50
N GLY A 371 5.80 36.05 -1.55
CA GLY A 371 5.91 37.14 -2.52
C GLY A 371 5.46 36.83 -3.94
N TRP A 372 4.80 35.69 -4.19
CA TRP A 372 4.30 35.29 -5.52
C TRP A 372 3.15 36.18 -5.95
N ASP A 373 3.18 36.67 -7.20
CA ASP A 373 2.09 37.50 -7.75
C ASP A 373 0.80 36.71 -7.99
N GLN A 374 0.90 35.40 -8.17
CA GLN A 374 -0.22 34.47 -8.38
C GLN A 374 -0.06 33.25 -7.47
N PRO A 375 -0.39 33.36 -6.18
CA PRO A 375 -0.23 32.24 -5.27
C PRO A 375 -1.31 31.16 -5.50
N PRO A 376 -1.03 29.90 -5.14
CA PRO A 376 -1.98 28.81 -5.32
C PRO A 376 -3.20 28.99 -4.42
N LYS A 377 -4.38 28.60 -4.90
CA LYS A 377 -5.62 28.67 -4.10
C LYS A 377 -5.58 27.80 -2.84
N THR A 378 -4.69 26.81 -2.79
CA THR A 378 -4.51 25.86 -1.69
C THR A 378 -3.51 26.33 -0.62
N LEU A 379 -3.01 27.57 -0.70
CA LEU A 379 -2.09 28.11 0.30
C LEU A 379 -2.73 28.13 1.70
N VAL A 380 -1.92 27.95 2.74
CA VAL A 380 -2.33 28.11 4.14
C VAL A 380 -1.86 29.44 4.70
N THR A 381 -0.63 29.84 4.39
CA THR A 381 -0.13 31.18 4.70
C THR A 381 0.41 31.85 3.44
N TYR A 382 0.40 33.18 3.41
CA TYR A 382 0.97 33.94 2.31
C TYR A 382 1.72 35.15 2.86
N HIS A 383 3.01 35.23 2.53
CA HIS A 383 3.86 36.34 2.92
C HIS A 383 4.00 37.32 1.76
N ALA A 384 3.52 38.56 1.92
CA ALA A 384 3.60 39.62 0.90
C ALA A 384 5.00 40.25 0.76
N ASN A 385 6.03 39.41 0.71
CA ASN A 385 7.41 39.83 0.52
C ASN A 385 7.65 40.45 -0.88
N TYR A 386 8.75 41.18 -1.03
CA TYR A 386 9.11 41.95 -2.24
C TYR A 386 8.07 43.03 -2.62
N ALA A 387 7.43 43.63 -1.62
CA ALA A 387 6.54 44.76 -1.80
C ALA A 387 6.70 45.74 -0.62
N ALA A 388 6.35 47.00 -0.83
CA ALA A 388 6.35 48.03 0.21
C ALA A 388 5.02 48.80 0.17
N ASN A 389 4.57 49.27 1.34
CA ASN A 389 3.38 50.10 1.50
C ASN A 389 2.14 49.47 0.81
N GLU A 390 1.40 50.24 0.00
CA GLU A 390 0.21 49.80 -0.73
C GLU A 390 0.44 48.57 -1.62
N ALA A 391 1.65 48.39 -2.17
CA ALA A 391 1.94 47.20 -2.98
C ALA A 391 1.88 45.89 -2.15
N LYS A 392 2.11 45.97 -0.82
CA LYS A 392 1.88 44.81 0.06
C LYS A 392 0.40 44.48 0.14
N ILE A 393 -0.44 45.50 0.30
CA ILE A 393 -1.89 45.36 0.34
C ILE A 393 -2.40 44.73 -0.96
N ASP A 394 -1.96 45.21 -2.12
CA ASP A 394 -2.32 44.66 -3.42
C ASP A 394 -1.98 43.16 -3.54
N LYS A 395 -0.80 42.74 -3.04
CA LYS A 395 -0.41 41.32 -3.02
C LYS A 395 -1.32 40.50 -2.10
N LEU A 396 -1.62 40.99 -0.90
CA LEU A 396 -2.51 40.33 0.05
C LEU A 396 -3.94 40.20 -0.50
N GLN A 397 -4.44 41.21 -1.23
CA GLN A 397 -5.71 41.16 -1.93
C GLN A 397 -5.73 40.09 -3.03
N LYS A 398 -4.69 40.04 -3.87
CA LYS A 398 -4.55 39.00 -4.92
C LYS A 398 -4.47 37.59 -4.35
N ALA A 399 -3.86 37.44 -3.17
CA ALA A 399 -3.79 36.19 -2.44
C ALA A 399 -5.12 35.80 -1.75
N GLY A 400 -6.09 36.71 -1.68
CA GLY A 400 -7.38 36.50 -1.04
C GLY A 400 -7.30 36.45 0.48
N VAL A 401 -6.42 37.27 1.08
CA VAL A 401 -6.18 37.31 2.53
C VAL A 401 -6.23 38.74 3.11
N TRP A 402 -6.76 39.71 2.35
CA TRP A 402 -6.89 41.14 2.72
C TRP A 402 -8.36 41.57 2.90
N ASP A 403 -9.17 40.74 3.53
CA ASP A 403 -10.60 41.01 3.73
C ASP A 403 -11.07 40.72 5.16
N ALA A 404 -10.15 40.35 6.06
CA ALA A 404 -10.47 39.96 7.42
C ALA A 404 -10.70 41.16 8.35
N TRP A 405 -10.21 42.35 7.99
CA TRP A 405 -10.39 43.58 8.75
C TRP A 405 -10.92 44.70 7.85
N SER A 406 -11.94 45.40 8.35
CA SER A 406 -12.51 46.56 7.67
C SER A 406 -11.92 47.85 8.26
N PRO A 407 -11.17 48.65 7.48
CA PRO A 407 -10.65 49.94 7.95
C PRO A 407 -11.77 50.91 8.33
N THR A 408 -12.92 50.83 7.66
CA THR A 408 -14.07 51.72 7.86
C THR A 408 -14.77 51.45 9.18
N THR A 409 -15.02 50.17 9.50
CA THR A 409 -15.73 49.81 10.74
C THR A 409 -14.77 49.57 11.91
N LYS A 410 -13.46 49.44 11.64
CA LYS A 410 -12.42 49.03 12.59
C LYS A 410 -12.72 47.70 13.29
N THR A 411 -13.54 46.85 12.67
CA THR A 411 -13.89 45.52 13.17
C THR A 411 -13.34 44.45 12.25
N CYS A 412 -13.13 43.26 12.79
CA CYS A 412 -12.96 42.09 11.95
C CYS A 412 -14.25 41.84 11.17
N THR A 413 -14.13 41.51 9.89
CA THR A 413 -15.28 41.11 9.08
C THR A 413 -15.81 39.78 9.61
N ALA A 414 -17.14 39.63 9.63
CA ALA A 414 -17.76 38.36 10.00
C ALA A 414 -17.16 37.25 9.13
N LYS A 415 -16.89 36.09 9.72
CA LYS A 415 -16.31 34.93 9.03
C LYS A 415 -17.06 34.69 7.71
N ASP A 416 -16.33 34.64 6.59
CA ASP A 416 -16.90 34.20 5.33
C ASP A 416 -17.45 32.77 5.51
N PRO A 417 -18.77 32.55 5.38
CA PRO A 417 -19.38 31.23 5.61
C PRO A 417 -18.79 30.14 4.72
N ALA A 418 -18.17 30.50 3.58
CA ALA A 418 -17.52 29.54 2.69
C ALA A 418 -16.27 28.89 3.29
N ASN A 419 -15.55 29.59 4.19
CA ASN A 419 -14.37 29.07 4.88
C ASN A 419 -14.72 28.36 6.21
N ASP A 420 -15.95 28.55 6.71
CA ASP A 420 -16.48 27.87 7.90
C ASP A 420 -16.84 26.39 7.62
N LEU A 421 -17.01 26.00 6.34
CA LEU A 421 -17.40 24.64 5.94
C LEU A 421 -16.39 23.54 6.35
N MET A 422 -15.15 23.89 6.68
CA MET A 422 -14.13 22.97 7.21
C MET A 422 -13.73 23.21 8.67
N GLN A 423 -14.16 24.31 9.28
CA GLN A 423 -13.89 24.56 10.70
C GLN A 423 -14.95 23.86 11.55
N VAL A 424 -14.59 22.67 12.03
CA VAL A 424 -15.35 21.99 13.08
C VAL A 424 -15.08 22.75 14.38
N SER A 425 -16.13 23.11 15.13
CA SER A 425 -15.94 23.74 16.44
C SER A 425 -15.12 22.82 17.36
N SER A 426 -14.29 23.36 18.25
CA SER A 426 -13.52 22.54 19.21
C SER A 426 -14.42 21.66 20.09
N ALA A 427 -15.64 22.13 20.36
CA ALA A 427 -16.69 21.36 21.05
C ALA A 427 -17.19 20.17 20.22
N ASP A 428 -17.43 20.35 18.93
CA ASP A 428 -17.82 19.26 18.04
C ASP A 428 -16.68 18.26 17.84
N GLU A 429 -15.43 18.71 17.68
CA GLU A 429 -14.28 17.81 17.59
C GLU A 429 -14.13 16.97 18.85
N SER A 430 -14.23 17.62 20.02
CA SER A 430 -14.15 16.95 21.32
C SER A 430 -15.25 15.90 21.48
N ARG A 431 -16.49 16.23 21.10
CA ARG A 431 -17.63 15.30 21.10
C ARG A 431 -17.42 14.12 20.15
N VAL A 432 -16.94 14.38 18.92
CA VAL A 432 -16.66 13.31 17.95
C VAL A 432 -15.54 12.41 18.46
N LEU A 433 -14.47 13.00 18.99
CA LEU A 433 -13.31 12.28 19.49
C LEU A 433 -13.66 11.39 20.68
N GLU A 434 -14.50 11.87 21.60
CA GLU A 434 -14.98 11.10 22.75
C GLU A 434 -15.71 9.83 22.31
N VAL A 435 -16.73 9.97 21.46
CA VAL A 435 -17.53 8.84 20.96
C VAL A 435 -16.65 7.88 20.17
N VAL A 436 -15.80 8.40 19.27
CA VAL A 436 -14.98 7.56 18.41
C VAL A 436 -13.90 6.81 19.19
N ARG A 437 -13.26 7.42 20.18
CA ARG A 437 -12.30 6.71 21.05
C ARG A 437 -12.98 5.61 21.84
N LYS A 438 -14.19 5.87 22.36
CA LYS A 438 -15.00 4.86 23.07
C LYS A 438 -15.39 3.68 22.17
N ARG A 439 -15.57 3.92 20.87
CA ARG A 439 -15.97 2.92 19.86
C ARG A 439 -14.83 2.38 19.01
N ALA A 440 -13.59 2.80 19.23
CA ALA A 440 -12.42 2.30 18.50
C ALA A 440 -12.31 0.78 18.68
N GLY A 441 -12.03 0.05 17.60
CA GLY A 441 -12.17 -1.41 17.51
C GLY A 441 -13.41 -1.82 16.74
N LEU A 442 -13.30 -2.70 15.74
CA LEU A 442 -14.45 -3.18 14.96
C LEU A 442 -15.41 -4.08 15.77
N TYR A 443 -14.90 -4.75 16.80
CA TYR A 443 -15.67 -5.67 17.65
C TYR A 443 -16.00 -5.04 19.00
N ALA A 444 -17.04 -5.53 19.67
CA ALA A 444 -17.37 -5.15 21.04
C ALA A 444 -16.31 -5.66 22.03
N ASP A 445 -15.81 -6.88 21.82
CA ASP A 445 -14.65 -7.40 22.53
C ASP A 445 -13.35 -6.91 21.87
N LYS A 446 -12.85 -5.78 22.38
CA LYS A 446 -11.63 -5.14 21.88
C LYS A 446 -10.37 -5.98 22.13
N GLY A 447 -10.40 -6.84 23.16
CA GLY A 447 -9.25 -7.66 23.55
C GLY A 447 -9.07 -8.90 22.66
N ALA A 448 -10.18 -9.45 22.16
CA ALA A 448 -10.17 -10.59 21.24
C ALA A 448 -9.62 -10.26 19.84
N HIS A 449 -9.72 -8.99 19.43
CA HIS A 449 -9.38 -8.53 18.08
C HIS A 449 -8.45 -7.30 18.06
N PRO A 450 -7.23 -7.41 18.64
CA PRO A 450 -6.30 -6.29 18.76
C PRO A 450 -5.87 -5.73 17.40
N GLU A 451 -5.89 -6.53 16.34
CA GLU A 451 -5.59 -6.13 14.97
C GLU A 451 -6.53 -5.02 14.45
N PHE A 452 -7.73 -4.91 15.02
CA PHE A 452 -8.73 -3.92 14.63
C PHE A 452 -8.93 -2.82 15.67
N ALA A 453 -8.18 -2.79 16.78
CA ALA A 453 -8.30 -1.85 17.92
C ALA A 453 -8.22 -0.35 17.54
N ASN A 454 -7.93 -0.11 16.29
CA ASN A 454 -7.34 1.05 15.70
C ASN A 454 -8.14 1.53 14.47
N VAL A 455 -9.33 0.92 14.30
CA VAL A 455 -10.30 1.15 13.25
C VAL A 455 -11.66 1.32 13.92
N VAL A 456 -12.49 2.25 13.44
CA VAL A 456 -13.87 2.42 13.90
C VAL A 456 -14.84 2.03 12.78
N LEU A 457 -15.87 1.26 13.11
CA LEU A 457 -17.00 1.02 12.21
C LEU A 457 -17.98 2.20 12.32
N LEU A 458 -18.30 2.80 11.19
CA LEU A 458 -19.15 3.98 11.09
C LEU A 458 -20.30 3.70 10.12
N THR A 459 -21.51 4.08 10.52
CA THR A 459 -22.65 4.15 9.61
C THR A 459 -23.30 5.53 9.66
N ALA A 460 -24.22 5.83 8.76
CA ALA A 460 -24.96 7.08 8.75
C ALA A 460 -26.46 6.81 8.59
N ALA A 461 -27.27 7.52 9.36
CA ALA A 461 -28.72 7.39 9.31
C ALA A 461 -29.40 8.73 9.62
N ASN A 462 -30.58 8.92 9.08
CA ASN A 462 -31.54 9.92 9.54
C ASN A 462 -32.76 9.20 10.10
N TYR A 463 -33.67 9.91 10.76
CA TYR A 463 -34.77 9.25 11.44
C TYR A 463 -35.76 8.58 10.48
N ALA A 464 -35.91 9.10 9.26
CA ALA A 464 -36.79 8.49 8.26
C ALA A 464 -36.28 7.11 7.77
N TYR A 465 -34.97 6.85 7.85
CA TYR A 465 -34.36 5.55 7.55
C TYR A 465 -34.07 4.72 8.81
N PHE A 466 -34.64 5.10 9.97
CA PHE A 466 -34.28 4.48 11.25
C PHE A 466 -34.64 3.00 11.34
N ALA A 467 -35.73 2.55 10.72
CA ALA A 467 -36.08 1.12 10.66
C ALA A 467 -35.01 0.29 9.92
N ILE A 468 -34.47 0.83 8.82
CA ILE A 468 -33.36 0.21 8.08
C ILE A 468 -32.11 0.17 8.97
N TYR A 469 -31.78 1.28 9.63
CA TYR A 469 -30.67 1.32 10.59
C TYR A 469 -30.85 0.29 11.74
N GLN A 470 -32.05 0.14 12.31
CA GLN A 470 -32.29 -0.81 13.38
C GLN A 470 -32.09 -2.25 12.91
N ASN A 471 -32.50 -2.56 11.68
CA ASN A 471 -32.22 -3.85 11.07
C ASN A 471 -30.72 -4.07 10.84
N TRP A 472 -30.01 -3.05 10.35
CA TRP A 472 -28.54 -3.06 10.22
C TRP A 472 -27.85 -3.30 11.57
N ARG A 473 -28.27 -2.56 12.60
CA ARG A 473 -27.78 -2.69 13.98
C ARG A 473 -27.91 -4.13 14.47
N CYS A 474 -29.09 -4.73 14.32
CA CYS A 474 -29.32 -6.09 14.78
C CYS A 474 -28.43 -7.11 14.05
N ASN A 475 -28.12 -6.90 12.77
CA ASN A 475 -27.17 -7.74 12.05
C ASN A 475 -25.72 -7.52 12.52
N ALA A 476 -25.32 -6.27 12.79
CA ALA A 476 -24.00 -5.97 13.35
C ALA A 476 -23.79 -6.59 14.74
N GLU A 477 -24.78 -6.48 15.63
CA GLU A 477 -24.75 -7.07 16.99
C GLU A 477 -24.62 -8.59 16.97
N ARG A 478 -25.27 -9.27 16.02
CA ARG A 478 -25.16 -10.72 15.85
C ARG A 478 -23.73 -11.19 15.56
N HIS A 479 -22.91 -10.34 14.98
CA HIS A 479 -21.50 -10.60 14.68
C HIS A 479 -20.55 -9.99 15.72
N GLY A 480 -21.08 -9.52 16.86
CA GLY A 480 -20.26 -8.95 17.93
C GLY A 480 -19.54 -7.66 17.54
N LEU A 481 -20.04 -6.93 16.53
CA LEU A 481 -19.44 -5.69 16.06
C LEU A 481 -19.75 -4.52 17.01
N ASP A 482 -18.92 -3.49 17.00
CA ASP A 482 -19.17 -2.22 17.68
C ASP A 482 -18.95 -1.06 16.71
N TRP A 483 -19.77 -0.01 16.81
CA TRP A 483 -19.84 1.05 15.82
C TRP A 483 -20.28 2.39 16.43
N ALA A 484 -20.04 3.45 15.66
CA ALA A 484 -20.62 4.78 15.83
C ALA A 484 -21.58 5.11 14.68
N VAL A 485 -22.48 6.07 14.88
CA VAL A 485 -23.51 6.46 13.90
C VAL A 485 -23.46 7.95 13.63
N VAL A 486 -23.29 8.37 12.38
CA VAL A 486 -23.54 9.74 11.96
C VAL A 486 -25.04 9.98 11.89
N ALA A 487 -25.57 10.72 12.86
CA ALA A 487 -26.98 11.12 12.90
C ALA A 487 -27.16 12.37 12.04
N ASN A 488 -27.87 12.22 10.92
CA ASN A 488 -28.08 13.31 9.96
C ASN A 488 -29.18 14.28 10.38
N ASP A 489 -29.99 13.99 11.39
CA ASP A 489 -30.98 14.90 11.98
C ASP A 489 -30.98 14.78 13.53
N GLU A 490 -31.61 15.76 14.20
CA GLU A 490 -31.67 15.75 15.68
C GLU A 490 -32.49 14.57 16.22
N GLU A 491 -33.52 14.13 15.51
CA GLU A 491 -34.39 13.05 15.96
C GLU A 491 -33.64 11.71 15.99
N ALA A 492 -32.86 11.38 14.96
CA ALA A 492 -31.97 10.23 14.99
C ALA A 492 -30.93 10.35 16.12
N PHE A 493 -30.36 11.54 16.32
CA PHE A 493 -29.38 11.77 17.40
C PHE A 493 -29.99 11.53 18.79
N GLN A 494 -31.20 12.03 19.04
CA GLN A 494 -31.92 11.82 20.30
C GLN A 494 -32.22 10.33 20.54
N GLN A 495 -32.61 9.60 19.50
CA GLN A 495 -32.96 8.18 19.59
C GLN A 495 -31.74 7.27 19.79
N LEU A 496 -30.60 7.64 19.20
CA LEU A 496 -29.34 6.89 19.30
C LEU A 496 -28.57 7.18 20.60
N GLY A 497 -28.74 8.38 21.15
CA GLY A 497 -28.02 8.87 22.33
C GLY A 497 -26.58 9.29 22.04
N ALA A 498 -26.06 10.19 22.89
CA ALA A 498 -24.71 10.76 22.73
C ALA A 498 -23.57 9.73 22.79
N ASP A 499 -23.82 8.53 23.36
CA ASP A 499 -22.83 7.45 23.49
C ASP A 499 -22.49 6.71 22.19
N ARG A 500 -23.32 6.86 21.15
CA ARG A 500 -23.14 6.20 19.84
C ARG A 500 -23.31 7.18 18.68
N ALA A 501 -24.08 8.25 18.88
CA ALA A 501 -24.42 9.17 17.82
C ALA A 501 -23.41 10.31 17.69
N LEU A 502 -23.05 10.59 16.45
CA LEU A 502 -22.33 11.76 16.00
C LEU A 502 -23.32 12.61 15.22
N LEU A 503 -23.91 13.62 15.86
CA LEU A 503 -24.71 14.61 15.13
C LEU A 503 -23.87 15.21 14.00
N ALA A 504 -24.33 15.07 12.76
CA ALA A 504 -23.57 15.41 11.56
C ALA A 504 -23.08 16.86 11.56
N ILE A 505 -21.81 17.09 11.25
CA ILE A 505 -21.26 18.44 11.18
C ILE A 505 -21.53 18.99 9.77
N GLY A 506 -22.63 19.72 9.62
CA GLY A 506 -23.14 20.18 8.34
C GLY A 506 -24.66 20.38 8.35
N GLU A 507 -25.24 20.33 7.17
CA GLU A 507 -26.70 20.42 6.97
C GLU A 507 -27.41 19.22 7.59
N LYS A 508 -28.45 19.49 8.40
CA LYS A 508 -29.30 18.44 8.94
C LYS A 508 -30.28 18.00 7.88
N VAL A 509 -30.33 16.69 7.63
CA VAL A 509 -31.12 16.11 6.55
C VAL A 509 -32.15 15.14 7.12
N SER A 510 -33.37 15.64 7.30
CA SER A 510 -34.54 14.85 7.68
C SER A 510 -35.34 14.36 6.46
N GLY A 511 -36.16 13.33 6.68
CA GLY A 511 -37.05 12.73 5.67
C GLY A 511 -36.38 11.68 4.78
N MET A 512 -37.19 10.94 4.01
CA MET A 512 -36.68 10.01 3.00
C MET A 512 -36.24 10.80 1.76
N ASN A 513 -34.99 10.58 1.35
CA ASN A 513 -34.38 11.28 0.22
C ASN A 513 -34.02 10.27 -0.86
N GLY A 514 -34.58 10.47 -2.05
CA GLY A 514 -34.30 9.65 -3.22
C GLY A 514 -33.00 10.04 -3.92
N TRP A 515 -32.56 9.18 -4.84
CA TRP A 515 -31.46 9.43 -5.75
C TRP A 515 -31.65 10.75 -6.51
N GLY A 516 -30.58 11.54 -6.61
CA GLY A 516 -30.57 12.84 -7.31
C GLY A 516 -31.16 14.02 -6.54
N SER A 517 -31.58 13.83 -5.28
CA SER A 517 -32.06 14.95 -4.46
C SER A 517 -30.92 15.72 -3.79
N ALA A 518 -31.03 17.05 -3.73
CA ALA A 518 -30.10 17.94 -3.01
C ALA A 518 -29.87 17.54 -1.53
N LYS A 519 -30.87 16.90 -0.91
CA LYS A 519 -30.78 16.37 0.44
C LYS A 519 -29.90 15.11 0.51
N LEU A 520 -29.97 14.21 -0.48
CA LEU A 520 -29.08 13.05 -0.54
C LEU A 520 -27.62 13.48 -0.74
N ASP A 521 -27.36 14.50 -1.57
CA ASP A 521 -26.01 15.08 -1.71
C ASP A 521 -25.47 15.60 -0.38
N SER A 522 -26.34 16.16 0.45
CA SER A 522 -26.00 16.66 1.78
C SER A 522 -25.66 15.51 2.74
N VAL A 523 -26.34 14.36 2.63
CA VAL A 523 -25.99 13.12 3.35
C VAL A 523 -24.63 12.59 2.89
N GLY A 524 -24.38 12.52 1.58
CA GLY A 524 -23.09 12.10 1.01
C GLY A 524 -21.93 13.01 1.46
N ARG A 525 -22.15 14.33 1.46
CA ARG A 525 -21.20 15.32 1.98
C ARG A 525 -20.95 15.13 3.47
N ASN A 526 -21.98 14.99 4.29
CA ASN A 526 -21.86 14.76 5.73
C ASN A 526 -21.06 13.49 6.01
N LYS A 527 -21.31 12.41 5.27
CA LYS A 527 -20.56 11.15 5.36
C LYS A 527 -19.06 11.36 5.09
N MET A 528 -18.69 11.97 3.96
CA MET A 528 -17.28 12.19 3.61
C MET A 528 -16.60 13.13 4.60
N PHE A 529 -17.31 14.17 5.04
CA PHE A 529 -16.81 15.12 6.02
C PHE A 529 -16.58 14.47 7.39
N MET A 530 -17.52 13.65 7.88
CA MET A 530 -17.36 12.94 9.15
C MET A 530 -16.21 11.94 9.11
N VAL A 531 -16.03 11.21 8.00
CA VAL A 531 -14.88 10.30 7.82
C VAL A 531 -13.57 11.08 7.86
N LEU A 532 -13.48 12.22 7.16
CA LEU A 532 -12.34 13.13 7.22
C LEU A 532 -12.06 13.62 8.64
N THR A 533 -13.08 14.15 9.33
CA THR A 533 -12.96 14.66 10.69
C THR A 533 -12.42 13.59 11.62
N ILE A 534 -12.98 12.38 11.57
CA ILE A 534 -12.55 11.26 12.41
C ILE A 534 -11.09 10.91 12.17
N MET A 535 -10.68 10.72 10.92
CA MET A 535 -9.27 10.41 10.60
C MET A 535 -8.34 11.52 11.05
N ARG A 536 -8.72 12.79 10.86
CA ARG A 536 -7.93 13.97 11.24
C ARG A 536 -7.71 14.08 12.75
N ILE A 537 -8.76 13.93 13.55
CA ILE A 537 -8.70 14.20 15.00
C ILE A 537 -8.29 12.98 15.82
N SER A 538 -8.54 11.76 15.32
CA SER A 538 -8.27 10.53 16.08
C SER A 538 -7.10 9.69 15.53
N GLY A 539 -6.74 9.86 14.25
CA GLY A 539 -5.78 8.99 13.57
C GLY A 539 -6.24 7.55 13.37
N LEU A 540 -7.50 7.23 13.67
CA LEU A 540 -8.08 5.90 13.44
C LEU A 540 -8.37 5.67 11.96
N GLY A 541 -8.31 4.41 11.55
CA GLY A 541 -8.96 4.00 10.30
C GLY A 541 -10.47 4.00 10.45
N VAL A 542 -11.21 4.16 9.35
CA VAL A 542 -12.66 4.15 9.34
C VAL A 542 -13.13 3.08 8.36
N VAL A 543 -13.92 2.13 8.83
CA VAL A 543 -14.80 1.34 7.95
C VAL A 543 -16.13 2.05 7.93
N PHE A 544 -16.53 2.57 6.77
CA PHE A 544 -17.84 3.19 6.59
C PHE A 544 -18.79 2.22 5.88
N THR A 545 -20.03 2.15 6.36
CA THR A 545 -21.12 1.41 5.71
C THR A 545 -22.42 2.21 5.73
N ASP A 546 -23.10 2.35 4.59
CA ASP A 546 -24.46 2.84 4.55
C ASP A 546 -25.39 1.87 5.31
N ALA A 547 -26.47 2.40 5.88
CA ALA A 547 -27.40 1.62 6.70
C ALA A 547 -28.13 0.51 5.90
N ASP A 548 -28.15 0.60 4.57
CA ASP A 548 -28.71 -0.38 3.64
C ASP A 548 -27.66 -1.35 3.06
N ASN A 549 -26.44 -1.35 3.58
CA ASN A 549 -25.47 -2.43 3.39
C ASN A 549 -25.48 -3.38 4.59
N MET A 550 -26.21 -4.48 4.45
CA MET A 550 -26.50 -5.44 5.52
C MET A 550 -25.46 -6.55 5.61
N PHE A 551 -25.25 -7.05 6.83
CA PHE A 551 -24.34 -8.16 7.11
C PHE A 551 -25.11 -9.48 7.19
N ARG A 552 -24.68 -10.45 6.39
CA ARG A 552 -25.11 -11.85 6.46
C ARG A 552 -24.16 -12.68 7.34
N GLY A 553 -22.87 -12.38 7.20
CA GLY A 553 -21.78 -12.92 7.99
C GLY A 553 -20.90 -11.78 8.50
N ASP A 554 -19.89 -12.12 9.29
CA ASP A 554 -18.89 -11.17 9.75
C ASP A 554 -17.96 -10.75 8.60
N PRO A 555 -17.99 -9.47 8.16
CA PRO A 555 -17.17 -8.99 7.05
C PRO A 555 -15.68 -8.89 7.39
N PHE A 556 -15.30 -9.02 8.66
CA PHE A 556 -13.93 -8.86 9.14
C PHE A 556 -13.27 -10.16 9.60
N ALA A 557 -14.04 -11.26 9.63
CA ALA A 557 -13.57 -12.59 9.95
C ALA A 557 -12.40 -13.03 9.05
N THR A 558 -11.56 -13.92 9.58
CA THR A 558 -10.44 -14.52 8.83
C THR A 558 -10.94 -15.29 7.61
N GLY A 559 -10.31 -15.06 6.46
CA GLY A 559 -10.71 -15.66 5.19
C GLY A 559 -11.83 -14.89 4.47
N VAL A 560 -12.38 -13.84 5.09
CA VAL A 560 -13.25 -12.88 4.41
C VAL A 560 -12.39 -11.74 3.85
N HIS A 561 -12.60 -11.46 2.57
CA HIS A 561 -11.72 -10.59 1.78
C HIS A 561 -11.46 -9.22 2.42
N LEU A 562 -12.49 -8.53 2.94
CA LEU A 562 -12.32 -7.22 3.58
C LEU A 562 -11.45 -7.30 4.85
N GLY A 563 -11.73 -8.25 5.75
CA GLY A 563 -10.94 -8.45 6.96
C GLY A 563 -9.48 -8.72 6.67
N ASP A 564 -9.19 -9.56 5.67
CA ASP A 564 -7.83 -9.89 5.24
C ASP A 564 -7.11 -8.67 4.63
N LEU A 565 -7.81 -7.85 3.84
CA LEU A 565 -7.25 -6.62 3.28
C LEU A 565 -6.89 -5.59 4.36
N ILE A 566 -7.73 -5.41 5.38
CA ILE A 566 -7.44 -4.51 6.52
C ILE A 566 -6.25 -5.04 7.32
N ARG A 567 -6.25 -6.33 7.67
CA ARG A 567 -5.14 -6.99 8.40
C ARG A 567 -3.81 -6.94 7.65
N SER A 568 -3.84 -6.81 6.33
CA SER A 568 -2.62 -6.73 5.53
C SER A 568 -1.83 -5.44 5.76
N GLU A 569 -2.48 -4.37 6.25
CA GLU A 569 -1.88 -3.04 6.44
C GLU A 569 -1.24 -2.44 5.16
N LYS A 570 -1.63 -2.94 3.98
CA LYS A 570 -1.06 -2.53 2.69
C LYS A 570 -1.81 -1.40 2.00
N TYR A 571 -3.07 -1.18 2.36
CA TYR A 571 -3.98 -0.33 1.60
C TYR A 571 -4.43 0.89 2.40
N ASP A 572 -4.38 2.04 1.74
CA ASP A 572 -4.88 3.32 2.23
C ASP A 572 -6.42 3.41 2.11
N TYR A 573 -6.98 2.71 1.11
CA TYR A 573 -8.40 2.69 0.79
C TYR A 573 -8.84 1.31 0.24
N VAL A 574 -9.91 0.74 0.78
CA VAL A 574 -10.53 -0.49 0.27
C VAL A 574 -12.00 -0.24 0.02
N TYR A 575 -12.54 -0.62 -1.14
CA TYR A 575 -13.89 -0.24 -1.54
C TYR A 575 -14.69 -1.38 -2.13
N GLN A 576 -16.01 -1.32 -2.01
CA GLN A 576 -16.92 -2.24 -2.65
C GLN A 576 -17.08 -1.88 -4.14
N GLU A 577 -17.03 -2.85 -5.06
CA GLU A 577 -17.26 -2.54 -6.49
C GLU A 577 -18.72 -2.15 -6.76
N GLU A 578 -18.91 -1.25 -7.71
CA GLU A 578 -20.23 -0.84 -8.17
C GLU A 578 -20.61 -1.65 -9.42
N LEU A 579 -21.29 -2.79 -9.23
CA LEU A 579 -21.67 -3.69 -10.30
C LEU A 579 -23.16 -3.98 -10.21
N ALA A 580 -23.96 -3.53 -11.19
CA ALA A 580 -25.41 -3.78 -11.18
C ALA A 580 -25.81 -5.26 -11.33
N LYS A 581 -24.88 -6.11 -11.78
CA LYS A 581 -25.05 -7.56 -11.95
C LYS A 581 -23.76 -8.29 -11.58
N ALA A 582 -23.88 -9.60 -11.35
CA ALA A 582 -22.72 -10.45 -11.12
C ALA A 582 -21.70 -10.31 -12.27
N PRO A 583 -20.41 -10.10 -11.97
CA PRO A 583 -19.38 -10.09 -12.99
C PRO A 583 -19.10 -11.50 -13.49
N ASP A 584 -18.55 -11.62 -14.70
CA ASP A 584 -18.14 -12.91 -15.26
C ASP A 584 -16.94 -13.51 -14.47
N LYS A 585 -16.79 -14.85 -14.45
CA LYS A 585 -15.66 -15.53 -13.80
C LYS A 585 -14.34 -14.99 -14.41
N GLY A 586 -13.49 -14.39 -13.58
CA GLY A 586 -12.22 -13.77 -14.01
C GLY A 586 -12.29 -12.26 -14.31
N HIS A 587 -13.35 -11.57 -13.88
CA HIS A 587 -13.45 -10.11 -13.92
C HIS A 587 -12.23 -9.41 -13.33
N ILE A 588 -11.65 -8.50 -14.12
CA ILE A 588 -10.53 -7.65 -13.71
C ILE A 588 -11.11 -6.29 -13.36
N VAL A 589 -10.81 -5.85 -12.14
CA VAL A 589 -11.32 -4.58 -11.62
C VAL A 589 -10.69 -3.41 -12.36
N PRO A 590 -11.48 -2.56 -13.04
CA PRO A 590 -10.95 -1.47 -13.85
C PRO A 590 -10.34 -0.34 -13.01
N GLY A 591 -10.71 -0.27 -11.73
CA GLY A 591 -10.21 0.72 -10.76
C GLY A 591 -10.68 2.14 -11.06
N ASP A 592 -11.68 2.29 -11.92
CA ASP A 592 -12.18 3.57 -12.41
C ASP A 592 -13.51 4.00 -11.77
N GLY A 593 -14.12 3.12 -10.99
CA GLY A 593 -15.36 3.37 -10.26
C GLY A 593 -15.60 2.30 -9.20
N GLY A 594 -16.42 2.65 -8.21
CA GLY A 594 -16.72 1.81 -7.06
C GLY A 594 -17.77 2.46 -6.18
N ASN A 595 -18.32 1.68 -5.26
CA ASN A 595 -19.34 2.15 -4.36
C ASN A 595 -18.72 2.81 -3.11
N THR A 596 -19.15 4.02 -2.75
CA THR A 596 -18.71 4.69 -1.51
C THR A 596 -19.59 4.33 -0.31
N GLY A 597 -20.62 3.50 -0.47
CA GLY A 597 -21.49 3.08 0.61
C GLY A 597 -20.94 1.91 1.44
N PHE A 598 -19.85 1.26 1.01
CA PHE A 598 -19.09 0.37 1.88
C PHE A 598 -17.61 0.42 1.56
N PHE A 599 -16.80 0.97 2.46
CA PHE A 599 -15.36 1.12 2.28
C PHE A 599 -14.59 1.16 3.59
N TYR A 600 -13.28 0.96 3.50
CA TYR A 600 -12.30 1.20 4.55
C TYR A 600 -11.30 2.28 4.09
N SER A 601 -10.90 3.17 4.98
CA SER A 601 -9.78 4.08 4.76
C SER A 601 -8.99 4.34 6.03
N THR A 602 -7.69 4.60 5.91
CA THR A 602 -6.83 4.79 7.08
C THR A 602 -5.72 5.82 6.85
N PRO A 603 -5.47 6.73 7.80
CA PRO A 603 -4.35 7.67 7.73
C PRO A 603 -3.04 7.07 8.26
N ARG A 604 -3.05 5.82 8.74
CA ARG A 604 -1.94 5.20 9.47
C ARG A 604 -0.74 4.88 8.59
N HIS A 605 -1.01 4.30 7.43
CA HIS A 605 0.03 3.94 6.47
C HIS A 605 0.46 5.18 5.69
N ASN A 606 -0.48 6.08 5.43
CA ASN A 606 -0.20 7.32 4.73
C ASN A 606 -1.06 8.49 5.25
N LYS A 607 -0.42 9.44 5.94
CA LYS A 607 -1.10 10.63 6.47
C LYS A 607 -1.73 11.49 5.36
N LYS A 608 -1.27 11.37 4.11
CA LYS A 608 -1.85 12.07 2.96
C LYS A 608 -3.29 11.66 2.65
N VAL A 609 -3.76 10.52 3.16
CA VAL A 609 -5.17 10.11 3.06
C VAL A 609 -6.11 11.17 3.66
N VAL A 610 -5.71 11.82 4.76
CA VAL A 610 -6.47 12.93 5.35
C VAL A 610 -6.60 14.09 4.34
N ALA A 611 -5.48 14.49 3.73
CA ALA A 611 -5.46 15.55 2.73
C ALA A 611 -6.24 15.15 1.45
N PHE A 612 -6.23 13.87 1.08
CA PHE A 612 -7.00 13.35 -0.03
C PHE A 612 -8.51 13.44 0.23
N PHE A 613 -8.98 13.01 1.40
CA PHE A 613 -10.39 13.18 1.78
C PHE A 613 -10.79 14.66 1.92
N ALA A 614 -9.88 15.54 2.36
CA ALA A 614 -10.11 16.98 2.34
C ALA A 614 -10.32 17.50 0.91
N ALA A 615 -9.52 17.03 -0.05
CA ALA A 615 -9.71 17.36 -1.46
C ALA A 615 -11.05 16.83 -2.02
N VAL A 616 -11.48 15.62 -1.62
CA VAL A 616 -12.79 15.07 -1.97
C VAL A 616 -13.92 15.95 -1.43
N VAL A 617 -13.90 16.31 -0.14
CA VAL A 617 -14.93 17.18 0.46
C VAL A 617 -14.96 18.55 -0.22
N ALA A 618 -13.78 19.15 -0.46
CA ALA A 618 -13.69 20.45 -1.12
C ALA A 618 -14.28 20.41 -2.54
N GLU A 619 -14.05 19.31 -3.27
CA GLU A 619 -14.63 19.11 -4.60
C GLU A 619 -16.15 18.89 -4.55
N VAL A 620 -16.65 18.16 -3.53
CA VAL A 620 -18.09 18.02 -3.28
C VAL A 620 -18.73 19.39 -3.03
N ASP A 621 -18.16 20.19 -2.13
CA ASP A 621 -18.69 21.51 -1.81
C ASP A 621 -18.64 22.46 -3.04
N ARG A 622 -17.55 22.42 -3.83
CA ARG A 622 -17.43 23.18 -5.09
C ARG A 622 -18.52 22.81 -6.11
N GLN A 623 -18.72 21.52 -6.38
CA GLN A 623 -19.71 21.08 -7.36
C GLN A 623 -21.14 21.38 -6.91
N ARG A 624 -21.44 21.25 -5.61
CA ARG A 624 -22.73 21.63 -5.03
C ARG A 624 -23.01 23.12 -5.25
N GLU A 625 -22.02 23.97 -5.01
CA GLU A 625 -22.15 25.42 -5.22
C GLU A 625 -22.35 25.76 -6.71
N GLU A 626 -21.58 25.14 -7.61
CA GLU A 626 -21.73 25.34 -9.06
C GLU A 626 -23.07 24.87 -9.59
N SER A 627 -23.55 23.71 -9.14
CA SER A 627 -24.87 23.22 -9.52
C SER A 627 -25.96 24.15 -9.03
N TYR A 628 -25.87 24.60 -7.78
CA TYR A 628 -26.82 25.56 -7.21
C TYR A 628 -26.88 26.85 -8.02
N ARG A 629 -25.71 27.40 -8.42
CA ARG A 629 -25.65 28.60 -9.28
C ARG A 629 -26.23 28.38 -10.68
N LYS A 630 -26.04 27.19 -11.28
CA LYS A 630 -26.46 26.92 -12.67
C LYS A 630 -27.93 26.52 -12.80
N HIS A 631 -28.42 25.68 -11.91
CA HIS A 631 -29.72 25.01 -12.06
C HIS A 631 -30.72 25.38 -10.96
N GLY A 632 -30.31 26.15 -9.96
CA GLY A 632 -31.12 26.37 -8.75
C GLY A 632 -31.26 25.12 -7.87
N GLU A 633 -30.65 24.00 -8.27
CA GLU A 633 -30.68 22.72 -7.59
C GLU A 633 -29.25 22.25 -7.30
N ARG A 634 -29.03 21.63 -6.15
CA ARG A 634 -27.74 21.01 -5.81
C ARG A 634 -27.73 19.60 -6.41
N LEU A 635 -26.73 19.32 -7.24
CA LEU A 635 -26.46 18.00 -7.83
C LEU A 635 -25.00 17.65 -7.56
N GLY A 636 -24.77 16.50 -6.93
CA GLY A 636 -23.44 15.94 -6.71
C GLY A 636 -23.44 14.86 -5.65
N ALA A 637 -23.66 13.62 -6.05
CA ALA A 637 -23.46 12.47 -5.17
C ALA A 637 -21.97 12.33 -4.83
N ASP A 638 -21.65 11.90 -3.60
CA ASP A 638 -20.29 11.73 -3.10
C ASP A 638 -19.48 10.72 -3.94
N GLN A 639 -20.15 9.68 -4.44
CA GLN A 639 -19.51 8.59 -5.16
C GLN A 639 -18.89 9.00 -6.51
N PRO A 640 -19.61 9.60 -7.49
CA PRO A 640 -18.99 10.11 -8.71
C PRO A 640 -17.84 11.08 -8.45
N ILE A 641 -18.00 11.95 -7.43
CA ILE A 641 -17.01 12.97 -7.10
C ILE A 641 -15.74 12.35 -6.52
N PHE A 642 -15.88 11.37 -5.61
CA PHE A 642 -14.74 10.63 -5.07
C PHE A 642 -13.90 10.01 -6.20
N TRP A 643 -14.56 9.31 -7.13
CA TRP A 643 -13.87 8.67 -8.25
C TRP A 643 -13.31 9.67 -9.26
N GLN A 644 -13.96 10.81 -9.47
CA GLN A 644 -13.40 11.90 -10.26
C GLN A 644 -12.07 12.40 -9.68
N VAL A 645 -11.96 12.52 -8.34
CA VAL A 645 -10.72 12.90 -7.67
C VAL A 645 -9.64 11.82 -7.81
N VAL A 646 -9.99 10.53 -7.71
CA VAL A 646 -9.07 9.41 -8.00
C VAL A 646 -8.59 9.44 -9.46
N GLN A 647 -9.49 9.70 -10.41
CA GLN A 647 -9.15 9.79 -11.83
C GLN A 647 -8.26 10.98 -12.14
N LEU A 648 -8.53 12.13 -11.52
CA LEU A 648 -7.65 13.28 -11.60
C LEU A 648 -6.26 12.90 -11.11
N LEU A 649 -6.15 12.17 -9.99
CA LEU A 649 -4.88 11.67 -9.46
C LEU A 649 -4.20 10.66 -10.42
N ARG A 650 -4.94 9.74 -11.06
CA ARG A 650 -4.42 8.83 -12.09
C ARG A 650 -3.83 9.59 -13.28
N SER A 651 -4.48 10.68 -13.69
CA SER A 651 -4.12 11.47 -14.86
C SER A 651 -2.90 12.38 -14.67
N THR A 652 -2.40 12.55 -13.44
CA THR A 652 -1.29 13.47 -13.15
C THR A 652 0.04 13.03 -13.77
N GLY A 653 0.20 11.75 -14.11
CA GLY A 653 1.45 11.18 -14.62
C GLY A 653 2.62 11.37 -13.64
N GLY A 654 2.38 11.22 -12.34
CA GLY A 654 3.40 11.42 -11.29
C GLY A 654 3.59 12.87 -10.87
N LYS A 655 2.70 13.79 -11.29
CA LYS A 655 2.60 15.13 -10.68
C LYS A 655 1.84 15.05 -9.36
N VAL A 656 2.14 15.98 -8.46
CA VAL A 656 1.42 16.11 -7.19
C VAL A 656 -0.03 16.43 -7.53
N GLY A 657 -0.92 15.51 -7.18
CA GLY A 657 -2.36 15.60 -7.36
C GLY A 657 -3.08 15.85 -6.03
N PRO A 658 -4.40 15.60 -6.00
CA PRO A 658 -5.21 15.72 -4.80
C PRO A 658 -4.61 14.99 -3.59
N GLY A 659 -4.63 15.64 -2.43
CA GLY A 659 -4.05 15.10 -1.19
C GLY A 659 -2.53 15.00 -1.15
N GLY A 660 -1.81 15.54 -2.14
CA GLY A 660 -0.35 15.48 -2.19
C GLY A 660 0.22 14.15 -2.70
N PHE A 661 -0.64 13.24 -3.16
CA PHE A 661 -0.24 11.99 -3.82
C PHE A 661 0.28 12.27 -5.23
N LYS A 662 1.20 11.43 -5.71
CA LYS A 662 1.74 11.49 -7.09
C LYS A 662 1.23 10.35 -7.96
N CYS A 663 1.10 9.16 -7.37
CA CYS A 663 0.70 7.95 -8.06
C CYS A 663 -0.50 7.31 -7.36
N VAL A 664 -1.16 6.39 -8.05
CA VAL A 664 -2.06 5.44 -7.42
C VAL A 664 -1.65 4.03 -7.77
N LYS A 665 -1.96 3.08 -6.90
CA LYS A 665 -1.74 1.66 -7.13
C LYS A 665 -2.99 0.89 -6.74
N LEU A 666 -3.69 0.37 -7.75
CA LEU A 666 -4.74 -0.62 -7.52
C LEU A 666 -4.07 -1.96 -7.17
N CYS A 667 -4.64 -2.71 -6.22
CA CYS A 667 -4.13 -4.03 -5.87
C CYS A 667 -3.96 -4.92 -7.11
N GLN A 668 -2.90 -5.74 -7.09
CA GLN A 668 -2.50 -6.62 -8.20
C GLN A 668 -2.14 -5.89 -9.52
N GLN A 669 -2.09 -4.55 -9.52
CA GLN A 669 -1.65 -3.76 -10.66
C GLN A 669 -0.37 -2.98 -10.34
N ASN A 670 0.37 -2.64 -11.40
CA ASN A 670 1.48 -1.72 -11.29
C ASN A 670 0.98 -0.31 -10.97
N PRO A 671 1.74 0.48 -10.18
CA PRO A 671 1.38 1.87 -9.92
C PRO A 671 1.34 2.67 -11.22
N THR A 672 0.49 3.70 -11.28
CA THR A 672 0.34 4.56 -12.48
C THR A 672 1.60 5.34 -12.85
N CYS A 673 2.56 5.43 -11.93
CA CYS A 673 3.86 6.04 -12.12
C CYS A 673 4.85 5.52 -11.07
N GLN A 674 6.14 5.85 -11.24
CA GLN A 674 7.16 5.57 -10.23
C GLN A 674 7.16 6.71 -9.19
N ALA A 675 6.70 6.40 -7.98
CA ALA A 675 6.86 7.25 -6.81
C ALA A 675 7.10 6.38 -5.56
N PRO A 676 7.69 6.94 -4.50
CA PRO A 676 7.75 6.29 -3.19
C PRO A 676 6.36 5.87 -2.68
N LEU A 677 6.32 4.94 -1.74
CA LEU A 677 5.07 4.39 -1.21
C LEU A 677 4.24 5.47 -0.51
N GLU A 678 4.90 6.37 0.21
CA GLU A 678 4.31 7.52 0.88
C GLU A 678 3.71 8.57 -0.10
N ASP A 679 4.09 8.49 -1.37
CA ASP A 679 3.56 9.34 -2.45
C ASP A 679 2.55 8.59 -3.34
N THR A 680 2.21 7.34 -3.03
CA THR A 680 1.34 6.49 -3.83
C THR A 680 0.08 6.11 -3.05
N LEU A 681 -1.09 6.47 -3.56
CA LEU A 681 -2.37 6.04 -2.97
C LEU A 681 -2.59 4.56 -3.30
N GLN A 682 -2.46 3.69 -2.30
CA GLN A 682 -2.68 2.26 -2.45
C GLN A 682 -4.12 1.90 -2.16
N TYR A 683 -4.82 1.32 -3.13
CA TYR A 683 -6.22 0.98 -2.95
C TYR A 683 -6.57 -0.39 -3.54
N CYS A 684 -7.63 -1.02 -3.02
CA CYS A 684 -8.08 -2.32 -3.49
C CYS A 684 -9.60 -2.42 -3.48
N SER A 685 -10.16 -3.18 -4.42
CA SER A 685 -11.57 -3.53 -4.36
C SER A 685 -11.80 -4.74 -3.44
N MET A 686 -13.00 -4.82 -2.88
CA MET A 686 -13.50 -6.02 -2.22
C MET A 686 -13.96 -7.04 -3.26
N ASN A 687 -13.94 -8.33 -2.92
CA ASN A 687 -14.50 -9.37 -3.78
C ASN A 687 -16.02 -9.16 -3.97
N ALA A 688 -16.44 -8.89 -5.20
CA ALA A 688 -17.83 -8.57 -5.54
C ALA A 688 -18.83 -9.71 -5.26
N PHE A 689 -18.40 -10.97 -5.20
CA PHE A 689 -19.28 -12.10 -4.84
C PHE A 689 -19.51 -12.17 -3.32
N MET A 690 -18.51 -11.79 -2.52
CA MET A 690 -18.66 -11.69 -1.06
C MET A 690 -19.38 -10.40 -0.64
N HIS A 691 -19.25 -9.34 -1.43
CA HIS A 691 -19.77 -8.00 -1.13
C HIS A 691 -20.57 -7.40 -2.32
N PRO A 692 -21.63 -8.06 -2.82
CA PRO A 692 -22.42 -7.59 -3.96
C PRO A 692 -23.15 -6.25 -3.71
N THR A 693 -23.33 -5.47 -4.79
CA THR A 693 -24.03 -4.18 -4.81
C THR A 693 -25.25 -4.20 -5.72
N GLY A 694 -26.46 -4.16 -5.14
CA GLY A 694 -27.70 -3.96 -5.88
C GLY A 694 -28.16 -5.12 -6.76
N TRP A 695 -27.52 -6.30 -6.68
CA TRP A 695 -27.88 -7.48 -7.46
C TRP A 695 -29.26 -7.98 -7.08
N GLU A 696 -30.07 -8.32 -8.07
CA GLU A 696 -31.42 -8.87 -7.85
C GLU A 696 -31.39 -10.24 -7.17
N GLU A 697 -30.37 -11.04 -7.48
CA GLU A 697 -30.18 -12.38 -6.93
C GLU A 697 -28.73 -12.51 -6.43
N PRO A 698 -28.46 -12.06 -5.19
CA PRO A 698 -27.10 -12.07 -4.69
C PRO A 698 -26.66 -13.50 -4.31
N PRO A 699 -25.38 -13.85 -4.51
CA PRO A 699 -24.87 -15.21 -4.37
C PRO A 699 -25.05 -15.74 -2.93
N PRO A 700 -25.23 -17.06 -2.75
CA PRO A 700 -25.44 -17.66 -1.44
C PRO A 700 -24.25 -17.47 -0.48
N GLU A 701 -23.03 -17.36 -1.01
CA GLU A 701 -21.78 -17.16 -0.26
C GLU A 701 -21.50 -15.70 0.15
N ARG A 702 -22.39 -14.76 -0.18
CA ARG A 702 -22.22 -13.34 0.20
C ARG A 702 -22.07 -13.18 1.71
N VAL A 703 -21.16 -12.29 2.10
CA VAL A 703 -20.95 -11.89 3.49
C VAL A 703 -21.70 -10.60 3.79
N THR A 704 -21.72 -9.66 2.83
CA THR A 704 -22.53 -8.43 2.92
C THR A 704 -23.40 -8.29 1.68
N TYR A 705 -24.40 -7.41 1.73
CA TYR A 705 -25.21 -7.04 0.58
C TYR A 705 -25.64 -5.59 0.70
N HIS A 706 -25.31 -4.79 -0.29
CA HIS A 706 -25.71 -3.41 -0.37
C HIS A 706 -26.93 -3.28 -1.28
N ALA A 707 -28.07 -2.83 -0.75
CA ALA A 707 -29.30 -2.57 -1.52
C ALA A 707 -29.20 -1.29 -2.38
N ASN A 708 -28.07 -1.13 -3.09
CA ASN A 708 -27.79 -0.01 -3.96
C ASN A 708 -28.82 0.05 -5.12
N TYR A 709 -28.99 1.25 -5.69
CA TYR A 709 -29.95 1.56 -6.76
C TYR A 709 -31.44 1.39 -6.41
N ALA A 710 -31.78 1.24 -5.14
CA ALA A 710 -33.15 1.31 -4.67
C ALA A 710 -33.39 2.60 -3.88
N ALA A 711 -34.61 3.12 -3.91
CA ALA A 711 -35.02 4.29 -3.15
C ALA A 711 -36.15 3.93 -2.17
N ASN A 712 -36.18 4.58 -1.01
CA ASN A 712 -37.27 4.44 -0.04
C ASN A 712 -37.56 2.97 0.30
N ASN A 713 -38.83 2.55 0.21
CA ASN A 713 -39.29 1.20 0.53
C ASN A 713 -38.75 0.12 -0.43
N ASP A 714 -38.28 0.48 -1.63
CA ASP A 714 -37.67 -0.50 -2.53
C ASP A 714 -36.37 -1.07 -1.95
N LYS A 715 -35.69 -0.30 -1.08
CA LYS A 715 -34.53 -0.81 -0.33
C LYS A 715 -34.94 -1.97 0.56
N ILE A 716 -36.07 -1.83 1.27
CA ILE A 716 -36.61 -2.89 2.13
C ILE A 716 -36.95 -4.13 1.30
N ALA A 717 -37.67 -3.95 0.18
CA ALA A 717 -38.02 -5.06 -0.71
C ALA A 717 -36.78 -5.81 -1.23
N LYS A 718 -35.71 -5.10 -1.60
CA LYS A 718 -34.44 -5.73 -1.99
C LYS A 718 -33.78 -6.49 -0.83
N LEU A 719 -33.78 -5.93 0.38
CA LEU A 719 -33.23 -6.59 1.56
C LEU A 719 -34.04 -7.82 1.97
N GLU A 720 -35.37 -7.79 1.83
CA GLU A 720 -36.25 -8.94 2.04
C GLU A 720 -35.96 -10.06 1.04
N LYS A 721 -35.86 -9.72 -0.26
CA LYS A 721 -35.49 -10.66 -1.32
C LYS A 721 -34.10 -11.25 -1.09
N ALA A 722 -33.16 -10.46 -0.59
CA ALA A 722 -31.85 -10.92 -0.18
C ALA A 722 -31.85 -11.67 1.17
N GLY A 723 -32.99 -11.85 1.84
CA GLY A 723 -33.07 -12.56 3.12
C GLY A 723 -32.30 -11.89 4.27
N LEU A 724 -32.14 -10.56 4.22
CA LEU A 724 -31.39 -9.76 5.20
C LEU A 724 -32.28 -8.75 5.95
N TRP A 725 -33.57 -8.75 5.67
CA TRP A 725 -34.59 -8.02 6.42
C TRP A 725 -35.26 -8.91 7.48
N GLY A 726 -35.79 -8.28 8.54
CA GLY A 726 -36.47 -8.98 9.64
C GLY A 726 -35.56 -9.34 10.81
N ALA A 727 -34.35 -8.78 10.90
CA ALA A 727 -33.53 -8.86 12.11
C ALA A 727 -34.09 -7.98 13.24
N TRP A 728 -34.77 -6.89 12.88
CA TRP A 728 -35.44 -5.97 13.80
C TRP A 728 -36.96 -6.17 13.80
N SER A 729 -37.57 -6.15 14.98
CA SER A 729 -39.02 -6.13 15.15
C SER A 729 -39.49 -4.76 15.59
N GLU A 730 -40.13 -4.02 14.69
CA GLU A 730 -40.67 -2.69 15.02
C GLU A 730 -41.74 -2.77 16.12
N LYS A 731 -42.65 -3.75 16.03
CA LYS A 731 -43.69 -3.99 17.04
C LYS A 731 -43.11 -4.30 18.43
N ALA A 732 -42.01 -5.03 18.50
CA ALA A 732 -41.42 -5.42 19.78
C ALA A 732 -40.34 -4.45 20.29
N GLY A 733 -39.91 -3.48 19.47
CA GLY A 733 -38.85 -2.55 19.83
C GLY A 733 -37.53 -3.24 20.17
N ARG A 734 -37.27 -4.44 19.64
CA ARG A 734 -36.06 -5.24 19.93
C ARG A 734 -35.63 -6.07 18.73
N CYS A 735 -34.34 -6.44 18.71
CA CYS A 735 -33.83 -7.41 17.75
C CYS A 735 -34.48 -8.77 17.98
N HIS A 736 -34.80 -9.47 16.90
CA HIS A 736 -35.19 -10.88 16.98
C HIS A 736 -33.99 -11.68 17.51
N ALA A 737 -34.23 -12.50 18.53
CA ALA A 737 -33.26 -13.47 19.01
C ALA A 737 -32.76 -14.25 17.79
N ALA A 738 -31.45 -14.34 17.62
CA ALA A 738 -30.85 -15.08 16.52
C ALA A 738 -31.46 -16.48 16.55
N ASN A 739 -32.16 -16.86 15.48
CA ASN A 739 -32.82 -18.16 15.43
C ASN A 739 -31.70 -19.21 15.55
N PRO A 740 -31.68 -20.07 16.60
CA PRO A 740 -30.53 -20.93 16.88
C PRO A 740 -30.21 -21.87 15.73
N SER A 741 -31.17 -22.18 14.85
CA SER A 741 -30.97 -22.94 13.61
C SER A 741 -30.20 -22.20 12.51
N THR A 742 -29.96 -20.90 12.66
CA THR A 742 -29.15 -20.05 11.75
C THR A 742 -27.85 -19.56 12.40
N GLN A 743 -27.45 -20.13 13.55
CA GLN A 743 -26.09 -19.96 14.05
C GLN A 743 -25.12 -20.66 13.10
N LEU A 744 -24.61 -19.90 12.13
CA LEU A 744 -23.31 -20.18 11.53
C LEU A 744 -22.28 -20.17 12.67
N ALA A 745 -21.80 -21.37 12.98
CA ALA A 745 -20.61 -21.73 13.74
C ALA A 745 -20.19 -20.75 14.86
N SER A 746 -20.70 -21.00 16.08
CA SER A 746 -20.06 -20.58 17.33
C SER A 746 -18.70 -21.31 17.53
N PRO A 747 -17.83 -20.87 18.45
CA PRO A 747 -16.43 -21.29 18.54
C PRO A 747 -16.23 -22.80 18.70
N LEU A 748 -15.54 -23.37 17.71
CA LEU A 748 -14.79 -24.63 17.69
C LEU A 748 -15.34 -25.78 18.56
N GLN A 749 -16.43 -26.40 18.08
CA GLN A 749 -16.48 -27.85 18.16
C GLN A 749 -15.24 -28.43 17.44
N PRO A 750 -14.67 -29.55 17.92
CA PRO A 750 -13.55 -30.21 17.23
C PRO A 750 -13.95 -30.41 15.77
N ARG A 751 -13.26 -29.68 14.88
CA ARG A 751 -13.53 -29.74 13.44
C ARG A 751 -13.39 -31.20 13.02
N SER A 752 -14.40 -31.71 12.32
CA SER A 752 -14.30 -33.01 11.67
C SER A 752 -13.06 -33.00 10.77
N ALA A 753 -12.32 -34.11 10.75
CA ALA A 753 -11.21 -34.29 9.83
C ALA A 753 -11.63 -33.93 8.39
N PRO A 754 -10.75 -33.31 7.58
CA PRO A 754 -11.08 -32.97 6.20
C PRO A 754 -11.43 -34.22 5.40
N ASP A 755 -12.35 -34.08 4.46
CA ASP A 755 -12.71 -35.16 3.54
C ASP A 755 -11.52 -35.50 2.63
N VAL A 756 -11.00 -36.71 2.78
CA VAL A 756 -9.86 -37.24 2.00
C VAL A 756 -10.29 -37.86 0.67
N SER A 757 -11.59 -38.02 0.41
CA SER A 757 -12.11 -38.65 -0.80
C SER A 757 -11.58 -38.01 -2.10
N PRO A 758 -11.49 -36.66 -2.22
CA PRO A 758 -10.91 -36.05 -3.43
C PRO A 758 -9.45 -36.44 -3.68
N ALA A 759 -8.64 -36.60 -2.62
CA ALA A 759 -7.26 -37.04 -2.72
C ALA A 759 -7.17 -38.50 -3.17
N ILE A 760 -8.00 -39.36 -2.55
CA ILE A 760 -8.11 -40.78 -2.88
C ILE A 760 -8.53 -40.97 -4.33
N ASP A 761 -9.56 -40.26 -4.78
CA ASP A 761 -10.07 -40.32 -6.15
C ASP A 761 -9.00 -39.90 -7.18
N CYS A 762 -8.20 -38.90 -6.84
CA CYS A 762 -7.08 -38.47 -7.67
C CYS A 762 -6.01 -39.56 -7.79
N LEU A 763 -5.55 -40.09 -6.66
CA LEU A 763 -4.46 -41.06 -6.59
C LEU A 763 -4.87 -42.45 -7.14
N ARG A 764 -6.13 -42.85 -6.96
CA ARG A 764 -6.68 -44.12 -7.49
C ARG A 764 -6.76 -44.18 -9.01
N ARG A 765 -6.71 -43.03 -9.70
CA ARG A 765 -6.56 -43.01 -11.17
C ARG A 765 -5.26 -43.67 -11.62
N THR A 766 -4.21 -43.57 -10.81
CA THR A 766 -2.90 -44.18 -11.04
C THR A 766 -2.79 -45.55 -10.38
N THR A 767 -3.18 -45.63 -9.10
CA THR A 767 -3.04 -46.83 -8.27
C THR A 767 -4.43 -47.25 -7.78
N PRO A 768 -5.22 -47.99 -8.58
CA PRO A 768 -6.59 -48.37 -8.19
C PRO A 768 -6.64 -49.16 -6.87
N SER A 769 -5.57 -49.90 -6.56
CA SER A 769 -5.40 -50.65 -5.31
C SER A 769 -4.87 -49.81 -4.14
N LEU A 770 -4.89 -48.47 -4.25
CA LEU A 770 -4.46 -47.61 -3.15
C LEU A 770 -5.35 -47.86 -1.93
N GLN A 771 -4.71 -48.20 -0.83
CA GLN A 771 -5.36 -48.38 0.46
C GLN A 771 -6.12 -47.12 0.87
N GLU A 772 -7.08 -47.27 1.80
CA GLU A 772 -7.77 -46.13 2.36
C GLU A 772 -6.77 -45.16 3.01
N LEU A 773 -6.98 -43.87 2.74
CA LEU A 773 -6.19 -42.79 3.33
C LEU A 773 -6.99 -42.17 4.47
N GLN A 774 -6.29 -41.59 5.43
CA GLN A 774 -6.88 -40.87 6.54
C GLN A 774 -6.11 -39.57 6.78
N TYR A 775 -6.83 -38.53 7.20
CA TYR A 775 -6.18 -37.32 7.67
C TYR A 775 -5.71 -37.57 9.12
N PRO A 776 -4.40 -37.55 9.38
CA PRO A 776 -3.88 -37.93 10.69
C PRO A 776 -4.25 -36.88 11.75
N SER A 777 -4.56 -37.32 12.96
CA SER A 777 -4.85 -36.41 14.08
C SER A 777 -3.60 -35.64 14.55
N ASP A 778 -2.40 -36.11 14.19
CA ASP A 778 -1.11 -35.47 14.44
C ASP A 778 -0.54 -34.77 13.19
N ALA A 779 -1.40 -34.31 12.27
CA ALA A 779 -0.99 -33.75 10.97
C ALA A 779 0.07 -32.65 11.06
N GLU A 780 -0.08 -31.69 11.97
CA GLU A 780 0.90 -30.61 12.15
C GLU A 780 2.24 -31.12 12.67
N SER A 781 2.22 -32.07 13.63
CA SER A 781 3.43 -32.71 14.15
C SER A 781 4.13 -33.51 13.06
N HIS A 782 3.38 -34.29 12.28
CA HIS A 782 3.91 -35.06 11.15
C HIS A 782 4.48 -34.15 10.05
N PHE A 783 3.84 -33.02 9.79
CA PHE A 783 4.36 -32.01 8.87
C PHE A 783 5.71 -31.44 9.35
N GLN A 784 5.86 -31.17 10.65
CA GLN A 784 7.15 -30.73 11.21
C GLN A 784 8.20 -31.84 11.17
N GLU A 785 7.82 -33.11 11.38
CA GLU A 785 8.72 -34.26 11.24
C GLU A 785 9.30 -34.33 9.82
N ILE A 786 8.46 -34.20 8.79
CA ILE A 786 8.92 -34.15 7.39
C ILE A 786 9.85 -32.96 7.16
N ARG A 787 9.48 -31.76 7.61
CA ARG A 787 10.33 -30.56 7.46
C ARG A 787 11.70 -30.77 8.10
N GLN A 788 11.74 -31.32 9.30
CA GLN A 788 13.00 -31.58 10.01
C GLN A 788 13.83 -32.64 9.30
N ALA A 789 13.21 -33.74 8.87
CA ALA A 789 13.88 -34.83 8.18
C ALA A 789 14.49 -34.39 6.83
N LEU A 790 13.82 -33.50 6.13
CA LEU A 790 14.26 -32.99 4.83
C LEU A 790 15.09 -31.70 4.92
N GLY A 791 15.16 -31.08 6.10
CA GLY A 791 15.69 -29.73 6.30
C GLY A 791 17.14 -29.54 5.85
N GLN A 792 17.97 -30.59 5.91
CA GLN A 792 19.37 -30.50 5.48
C GLN A 792 19.53 -30.23 3.97
N TRP A 793 18.55 -30.63 3.15
CA TRP A 793 18.57 -30.40 1.70
C TRP A 793 17.91 -29.09 1.28
N PHE A 794 17.09 -28.50 2.15
CA PHE A 794 16.29 -27.32 1.84
C PHE A 794 17.16 -26.13 1.39
N ASP A 795 18.27 -25.89 2.11
CA ASP A 795 19.23 -24.84 1.77
C ASP A 795 20.45 -25.36 1.00
N PHE A 796 20.56 -26.67 0.78
CA PHE A 796 21.77 -27.26 0.19
C PHE A 796 22.04 -26.68 -1.20
N ALA A 797 21.03 -26.70 -2.06
CA ALA A 797 21.13 -26.19 -3.42
C ALA A 797 21.40 -24.68 -3.43
N ALA A 798 20.65 -23.92 -2.62
CA ALA A 798 20.83 -22.48 -2.51
C ALA A 798 22.23 -22.08 -2.02
N LYS A 799 22.78 -22.77 -1.01
CA LYS A 799 24.15 -22.53 -0.52
C LYS A 799 25.19 -22.83 -1.61
N LYS A 800 25.01 -23.93 -2.34
CA LYS A 800 25.92 -24.30 -3.44
C LYS A 800 25.88 -23.27 -4.57
N PHE A 801 24.70 -22.88 -5.05
CA PHE A 801 24.57 -21.91 -6.13
C PHE A 801 25.00 -20.50 -5.69
N MET A 802 24.77 -20.10 -4.43
CA MET A 802 25.31 -18.85 -3.90
C MET A 802 26.84 -18.84 -3.90
N ALA A 803 27.49 -19.96 -3.59
CA ALA A 803 28.94 -20.08 -3.65
C ALA A 803 29.46 -20.04 -5.11
N ASP A 804 28.81 -20.75 -6.02
CA ASP A 804 29.28 -20.94 -7.39
C ASP A 804 28.92 -19.77 -8.33
N MET A 805 27.71 -19.20 -8.18
CA MET A 805 27.10 -18.27 -9.12
C MET A 805 26.61 -16.95 -8.51
N LYS A 806 26.69 -16.79 -7.17
CA LYS A 806 26.11 -15.64 -6.43
C LYS A 806 24.60 -15.46 -6.66
N ASN A 807 23.89 -16.55 -6.95
CA ASN A 807 22.44 -16.61 -7.09
C ASN A 807 21.96 -17.86 -6.32
N PRO A 808 20.85 -17.80 -5.54
CA PRO A 808 20.38 -18.94 -4.75
C PRO A 808 19.65 -20.02 -5.55
N TYR A 809 19.48 -19.87 -6.86
CA TYR A 809 18.75 -20.80 -7.72
C TYR A 809 19.64 -21.26 -8.89
N HIS A 810 19.31 -22.41 -9.48
CA HIS A 810 20.00 -22.82 -10.70
C HIS A 810 19.62 -21.91 -11.89
N CYS A 811 20.52 -21.79 -12.87
CA CYS A 811 20.27 -21.07 -14.12
C CYS A 811 20.05 -22.05 -15.28
N GLY A 812 18.97 -21.84 -16.04
CA GLY A 812 18.64 -22.62 -17.23
C GLY A 812 18.04 -21.72 -18.31
N GLU A 813 18.50 -21.87 -19.56
CA GLU A 813 17.97 -21.12 -20.72
C GLU A 813 18.00 -19.58 -20.55
N GLY A 814 18.94 -19.03 -19.77
CA GLY A 814 19.05 -17.59 -19.52
C GLY A 814 18.15 -17.06 -18.41
N TYR A 815 17.46 -17.92 -17.66
CA TYR A 815 16.71 -17.57 -16.45
C TYR A 815 17.33 -18.26 -15.23
N CYS A 816 17.39 -17.56 -14.09
CA CYS A 816 18.06 -18.03 -12.87
C CYS A 816 17.12 -18.06 -11.68
N GLY A 817 15.91 -18.61 -11.88
CA GLY A 817 14.89 -18.68 -10.86
C GLY A 817 14.34 -17.30 -10.42
N PRO A 818 13.44 -17.29 -9.41
CA PRO A 818 12.89 -18.46 -8.74
C PRO A 818 12.01 -19.32 -9.65
N TRP A 819 12.12 -20.64 -9.51
CA TRP A 819 11.31 -21.64 -10.22
C TRP A 819 9.98 -21.88 -9.49
N ILE A 820 9.03 -22.58 -10.12
CA ILE A 820 7.69 -22.77 -9.52
C ILE A 820 7.75 -23.49 -8.17
N GLU A 821 8.72 -24.39 -7.96
CA GLU A 821 8.96 -25.05 -6.68
C GLU A 821 9.36 -24.05 -5.59
N ASN A 822 10.25 -23.09 -5.91
CA ASN A 822 10.65 -22.04 -4.99
C ASN A 822 9.46 -21.12 -4.67
N ARG A 823 8.63 -20.79 -5.68
CA ARG A 823 7.42 -19.98 -5.50
C ARG A 823 6.38 -20.66 -4.62
N TRP A 824 6.14 -21.96 -4.84
CA TRP A 824 5.29 -22.81 -4.02
C TRP A 824 5.72 -22.78 -2.55
N ILE A 825 7.02 -22.98 -2.31
CA ILE A 825 7.60 -22.95 -0.96
C ILE A 825 7.42 -21.56 -0.34
N SER A 826 7.90 -20.49 -0.97
CA SER A 826 7.80 -19.15 -0.41
C SER A 826 6.35 -18.73 -0.15
N HIS A 827 5.42 -19.09 -1.01
CA HIS A 827 4.01 -18.72 -0.84
C HIS A 827 3.36 -19.45 0.35
N PHE A 828 3.42 -20.79 0.33
CA PHE A 828 2.65 -21.60 1.28
C PHE A 828 3.39 -21.81 2.60
N LEU A 829 4.71 -21.93 2.59
CA LEU A 829 5.48 -22.10 3.83
C LEU A 829 5.54 -20.81 4.63
N GLU A 830 5.76 -19.65 3.99
CA GLU A 830 5.69 -18.38 4.71
C GLU A 830 4.27 -18.10 5.20
N GLY A 831 3.24 -18.44 4.40
CA GLY A 831 1.85 -18.34 4.82
C GLY A 831 1.57 -19.19 6.05
N TRP A 832 2.07 -20.42 6.09
CA TRP A 832 1.97 -21.30 7.25
C TRP A 832 2.74 -20.76 8.46
N ASP A 833 3.97 -20.29 8.28
CA ASP A 833 4.80 -19.81 9.38
C ASP A 833 4.27 -18.46 9.95
N LYS A 834 3.55 -17.68 9.13
CA LYS A 834 2.85 -16.43 9.52
C LYS A 834 1.38 -16.63 9.86
N ARG A 835 0.90 -17.88 9.93
CA ARG A 835 -0.53 -18.17 10.13
C ARG A 835 -1.02 -17.65 11.48
N GLN A 836 -2.32 -17.39 11.55
CA GLN A 836 -2.99 -17.06 12.80
C GLN A 836 -2.96 -18.26 13.77
N THR A 837 -2.85 -17.97 15.06
CA THR A 837 -2.99 -18.97 16.11
C THR A 837 -4.34 -19.68 15.98
N GLY A 838 -4.33 -21.00 15.89
CA GLY A 838 -5.54 -21.82 15.74
C GLY A 838 -5.87 -22.26 14.31
N MET A 839 -5.17 -21.74 13.28
CA MET A 839 -5.27 -22.28 11.93
C MET A 839 -4.63 -23.69 11.86
N GLN A 840 -5.39 -24.65 11.36
CA GLN A 840 -4.94 -26.03 11.15
C GLN A 840 -4.32 -26.19 9.77
N LEU A 841 -3.51 -27.23 9.60
CA LEU A 841 -2.88 -27.55 8.31
C LEU A 841 -3.94 -27.82 7.24
N SER A 842 -5.06 -28.43 7.62
CA SER A 842 -6.20 -28.72 6.75
C SER A 842 -6.91 -27.49 6.22
N ASP A 843 -6.84 -26.36 6.93
CA ASP A 843 -7.45 -25.10 6.47
C ASP A 843 -6.73 -24.54 5.24
N MET A 844 -5.44 -24.85 5.08
CA MET A 844 -4.59 -24.34 4.00
C MET A 844 -4.33 -25.38 2.91
N PHE A 845 -4.21 -26.66 3.31
CA PHE A 845 -3.80 -27.75 2.43
C PHE A 845 -4.89 -28.81 2.26
N GLY A 846 -6.11 -28.59 2.77
CA GLY A 846 -7.22 -29.52 2.67
C GLY A 846 -6.87 -30.90 3.23
N PRO A 847 -7.10 -32.00 2.48
CA PRO A 847 -6.82 -33.35 2.96
C PRO A 847 -5.34 -33.75 2.89
N TYR A 848 -4.42 -32.85 2.52
CA TYR A 848 -3.03 -33.18 2.25
C TYR A 848 -2.08 -32.70 3.36
N ILE A 849 -0.99 -33.43 3.55
CA ILE A 849 0.22 -32.90 4.18
C ILE A 849 1.18 -32.43 3.08
N PRO A 850 1.58 -31.14 3.04
CA PRO A 850 2.46 -30.64 1.99
C PRO A 850 3.91 -31.10 2.19
N ILE A 851 4.57 -31.44 1.10
CA ILE A 851 6.00 -31.68 1.03
C ILE A 851 6.64 -30.47 0.33
N PHE A 852 7.52 -29.77 1.04
CA PHE A 852 8.23 -28.60 0.52
C PHE A 852 9.67 -28.98 0.14
N MET A 853 9.96 -29.00 -1.16
CA MET A 853 11.30 -29.33 -1.67
C MET A 853 11.57 -28.68 -3.03
N THR A 854 12.81 -28.27 -3.25
CA THR A 854 13.31 -27.70 -4.50
C THR A 854 13.96 -28.81 -5.35
N TYR A 855 13.14 -29.76 -5.80
CA TYR A 855 13.58 -30.95 -6.55
C TYR A 855 14.53 -30.63 -7.70
N VAL A 856 14.21 -29.65 -8.56
CA VAL A 856 15.05 -29.33 -9.72
C VAL A 856 16.36 -28.67 -9.30
N ASP A 857 16.33 -27.75 -8.34
CA ASP A 857 17.54 -27.09 -7.83
C ASP A 857 18.47 -28.12 -7.18
N LEU A 858 17.92 -29.04 -6.38
CA LEU A 858 18.69 -30.10 -5.72
C LEU A 858 19.29 -31.08 -6.73
N TRP A 859 18.52 -31.50 -7.73
CA TRP A 859 19.00 -32.38 -8.79
C TRP A 859 20.17 -31.76 -9.56
N VAL A 860 20.04 -30.49 -9.95
CA VAL A 860 21.11 -29.74 -10.66
C VAL A 860 22.33 -29.53 -9.75
N ALA A 861 22.10 -29.23 -8.47
CA ALA A 861 23.18 -28.99 -7.51
C ALA A 861 24.00 -30.26 -7.23
N ASN A 862 23.32 -31.39 -6.99
CA ASN A 862 23.94 -32.69 -6.76
C ASN A 862 22.91 -33.83 -6.85
N VAL A 863 22.99 -34.62 -7.92
CA VAL A 863 22.10 -35.77 -8.14
C VAL A 863 22.18 -36.85 -7.05
N PHE A 864 23.31 -37.01 -6.36
CA PHE A 864 23.44 -37.98 -5.27
C PHE A 864 22.73 -37.50 -4.00
N GLU A 865 22.76 -36.19 -3.74
CA GLU A 865 21.98 -35.58 -2.65
C GLU A 865 20.49 -35.67 -2.94
N TYR A 866 20.10 -35.53 -4.22
CA TYR A 866 18.73 -35.80 -4.65
C TYR A 866 18.32 -37.24 -4.35
N GLU A 867 19.14 -38.25 -4.70
CA GLU A 867 18.86 -39.66 -4.35
C GLU A 867 18.74 -39.87 -2.83
N ALA A 868 19.63 -39.27 -2.05
CA ALA A 868 19.62 -39.36 -0.59
C ALA A 868 18.36 -38.71 0.02
N MET A 869 17.95 -37.56 -0.50
CA MET A 869 16.72 -36.87 -0.11
C MET A 869 15.49 -37.73 -0.42
N ILE A 870 15.41 -38.34 -1.60
CA ILE A 870 14.29 -39.23 -1.97
C ILE A 870 14.26 -40.48 -1.07
N ALA A 871 15.42 -41.08 -0.79
CA ALA A 871 15.50 -42.20 0.15
C ALA A 871 14.97 -41.80 1.53
N LYS A 872 15.36 -40.62 2.03
CA LYS A 872 14.86 -40.11 3.31
C LYS A 872 13.37 -39.80 3.27
N LEU A 873 12.86 -39.26 2.18
CA LEU A 873 11.44 -38.99 2.00
C LEU A 873 10.61 -40.27 2.11
N LYS A 874 11.06 -41.38 1.49
CA LYS A 874 10.41 -42.69 1.59
C LYS A 874 10.29 -43.20 3.03
N GLU A 875 11.27 -42.89 3.88
CA GLU A 875 11.26 -43.30 5.29
C GLU A 875 10.21 -42.54 6.12
N VAL A 876 9.94 -41.27 5.79
CA VAL A 876 9.10 -40.38 6.62
C VAL A 876 7.66 -40.25 6.12
N VAL A 877 7.35 -40.61 4.88
CA VAL A 877 5.97 -40.64 4.40
C VAL A 877 5.24 -41.87 4.94
N ARG A 878 4.06 -41.66 5.52
CA ARG A 878 3.22 -42.72 6.08
C ARG A 878 2.27 -43.24 4.99
N PRO A 879 2.20 -44.56 4.71
CA PRO A 879 1.38 -45.08 3.62
C PRO A 879 -0.11 -44.72 3.68
N SER A 880 -0.66 -44.45 4.87
CA SER A 880 -2.08 -44.16 5.11
C SER A 880 -2.43 -42.66 5.05
N VAL A 881 -1.47 -41.80 4.72
CA VAL A 881 -1.67 -40.34 4.71
C VAL A 881 -1.53 -39.81 3.28
N ALA A 882 -2.39 -38.88 2.88
CA ALA A 882 -2.28 -38.20 1.59
C ALA A 882 -1.24 -37.07 1.66
N TYR A 883 -0.27 -37.07 0.75
CA TYR A 883 0.70 -35.98 0.62
C TYR A 883 0.53 -35.24 -0.70
N ILE A 884 0.99 -33.99 -0.75
CA ILE A 884 0.99 -33.19 -1.98
C ILE A 884 2.33 -32.48 -2.16
N THR A 885 2.79 -32.37 -3.40
CA THR A 885 4.00 -31.63 -3.76
C THR A 885 3.92 -31.02 -5.16
N VAL A 886 4.75 -30.02 -5.42
CA VAL A 886 4.91 -29.33 -6.71
C VAL A 886 6.28 -29.66 -7.27
N VAL A 887 6.33 -30.05 -8.55
CA VAL A 887 7.57 -30.48 -9.21
C VAL A 887 7.68 -29.91 -10.61
N GLN A 888 8.75 -29.18 -10.86
CA GLN A 888 9.08 -28.59 -12.15
C GLN A 888 9.86 -29.54 -13.06
N HIS A 889 10.70 -30.41 -12.45
CA HIS A 889 11.62 -31.30 -13.15
C HIS A 889 10.93 -32.05 -14.32
N ASP A 890 11.62 -32.16 -15.46
CA ASP A 890 11.06 -32.67 -16.72
C ASP A 890 10.56 -34.12 -16.62
N THR A 891 11.17 -34.92 -15.75
CA THR A 891 10.78 -36.28 -15.42
C THR A 891 9.93 -36.39 -14.13
N GLY A 892 9.49 -35.29 -13.54
CA GLY A 892 8.78 -35.30 -12.25
C GLY A 892 9.69 -35.67 -11.06
N MET A 893 9.13 -36.29 -10.00
CA MET A 893 9.92 -36.71 -8.83
C MET A 893 10.88 -37.86 -9.12
N VAL A 894 10.57 -38.65 -10.15
CA VAL A 894 11.42 -39.73 -10.62
C VAL A 894 12.48 -39.13 -11.51
N SER A 895 13.76 -39.30 -11.20
CA SER A 895 14.82 -39.01 -12.17
C SER A 895 14.94 -40.18 -13.14
N SER A 896 15.64 -40.01 -14.27
CA SER A 896 15.95 -41.09 -15.22
C SER A 896 16.90 -42.16 -14.66
N ARG A 897 17.14 -42.19 -13.34
CA ARG A 897 18.05 -43.13 -12.68
C ARG A 897 17.30 -44.35 -12.18
N ASP A 898 17.88 -45.53 -12.42
CA ASP A 898 17.31 -46.83 -12.11
C ASP A 898 16.82 -46.96 -10.65
N LYS A 899 17.53 -46.35 -9.70
CA LYS A 899 17.19 -46.44 -8.26
C LYS A 899 15.86 -45.80 -7.89
N ILE A 900 15.38 -44.83 -8.67
CA ILE A 900 14.17 -44.06 -8.32
C ILE A 900 13.11 -44.09 -9.42
N VAL A 901 13.34 -44.86 -10.50
CA VAL A 901 12.40 -45.06 -11.61
C VAL A 901 11.03 -45.57 -11.14
N ASN A 902 11.00 -46.33 -10.03
CA ASN A 902 9.80 -46.91 -9.45
C ASN A 902 9.21 -46.11 -8.27
N LEU A 903 9.74 -44.92 -7.95
CA LEU A 903 9.34 -44.16 -6.76
C LEU A 903 7.82 -43.98 -6.62
N MET A 904 7.13 -43.63 -7.72
CA MET A 904 5.67 -43.41 -7.68
C MET A 904 4.86 -44.68 -7.38
N LYS A 905 5.45 -45.89 -7.55
CA LYS A 905 4.86 -47.16 -7.11
C LYS A 905 5.15 -47.45 -5.64
N GLU A 906 6.29 -46.98 -5.13
CA GLU A 906 6.75 -47.22 -3.76
C GLU A 906 6.06 -46.28 -2.76
N ILE A 907 5.73 -45.06 -3.18
CA ILE A 907 5.01 -44.05 -2.37
C ILE A 907 3.76 -43.55 -3.12
N PRO A 908 2.78 -44.44 -3.39
CA PRO A 908 1.63 -44.15 -4.24
C PRO A 908 0.63 -43.15 -3.62
N ASN A 909 0.84 -42.76 -2.37
CA ASN A 909 0.04 -41.80 -1.61
C ASN A 909 0.55 -40.35 -1.71
N VAL A 910 1.56 -40.08 -2.55
CA VAL A 910 2.06 -38.73 -2.84
C VAL A 910 1.49 -38.20 -4.15
N LEU A 911 0.65 -37.18 -4.05
CA LEU A 911 0.08 -36.47 -5.19
C LEU A 911 1.10 -35.44 -5.72
N VAL A 912 1.35 -35.45 -7.03
CA VAL A 912 2.40 -34.66 -7.67
C VAL A 912 1.78 -33.72 -8.68
N LEU A 913 1.90 -32.41 -8.43
CA LEU A 913 1.59 -31.37 -9.40
C LEU A 913 2.83 -31.17 -10.26
N SER A 914 2.81 -31.71 -11.49
CA SER A 914 4.00 -31.78 -12.34
C SER A 914 3.91 -30.80 -13.50
N ALA A 915 4.87 -29.87 -13.55
CA ALA A 915 5.06 -29.01 -14.70
C ALA A 915 5.76 -29.78 -15.83
N GLY A 916 6.77 -30.59 -15.51
CA GLY A 916 7.62 -31.27 -16.49
C GLY A 916 6.94 -32.39 -17.28
N GLY A 917 5.95 -33.08 -16.72
CA GLY A 917 5.21 -34.09 -17.48
C GLY A 917 4.97 -35.43 -16.81
N TYR A 918 5.45 -35.66 -15.59
CA TYR A 918 5.25 -36.95 -14.91
C TYR A 918 4.76 -36.73 -13.48
N GLY A 919 3.45 -36.88 -13.31
CA GLY A 919 2.76 -36.68 -12.05
C GLY A 919 1.27 -36.96 -12.19
N HIS A 920 0.50 -36.42 -11.26
CA HIS A 920 -0.95 -36.63 -11.19
C HIS A 920 -1.74 -35.45 -11.77
N VAL A 921 -1.19 -34.24 -11.66
CA VAL A 921 -1.88 -33.01 -12.06
C VAL A 921 -0.93 -32.17 -12.91
N PRO A 922 -1.24 -31.93 -14.19
CA PRO A 922 -0.46 -31.00 -15.00
C PRO A 922 -0.58 -29.58 -14.46
N ILE A 923 0.54 -28.90 -14.31
CA ILE A 923 0.60 -27.46 -13.99
C ILE A 923 1.43 -26.71 -15.04
N PRO A 924 1.29 -25.38 -15.17
CA PRO A 924 2.15 -24.56 -15.99
C PRO A 924 3.66 -24.74 -15.71
N LEU A 925 4.43 -24.86 -16.79
CA LEU A 925 5.90 -24.85 -16.77
C LEU A 925 6.39 -23.46 -17.12
N PHE A 926 6.56 -22.61 -16.11
CA PHE A 926 7.05 -21.25 -16.28
C PHE A 926 8.58 -21.21 -16.32
N LYS A 927 9.11 -20.32 -17.16
CA LYS A 927 10.51 -19.90 -17.11
C LYS A 927 10.57 -18.52 -16.48
N GLN A 928 10.10 -17.50 -17.18
CA GLN A 928 10.04 -16.13 -16.69
C GLN A 928 8.65 -15.55 -16.97
N PRO A 929 8.24 -14.46 -16.28
CA PRO A 929 7.02 -13.76 -16.63
C PRO A 929 7.15 -13.08 -18.00
N GLU A 930 6.22 -13.39 -18.91
CA GLU A 930 6.04 -12.64 -20.15
C GLU A 930 4.89 -11.64 -20.02
N GLU A 931 5.11 -10.41 -20.46
CA GLU A 931 4.07 -9.38 -20.53
C GLU A 931 3.10 -9.67 -21.68
N LEU A 932 1.90 -9.09 -21.63
CA LEU A 932 1.01 -9.13 -22.80
C LEU A 932 1.72 -8.53 -24.01
N LEU A 933 1.55 -9.18 -25.17
CA LEU A 933 2.23 -8.75 -26.39
C LEU A 933 1.94 -7.27 -26.68
N SER A 934 3.00 -6.45 -26.70
CA SER A 934 2.87 -5.00 -26.86
C SER A 934 2.22 -4.63 -28.20
N LYS A 935 1.59 -3.45 -28.26
CA LYS A 935 0.98 -2.92 -29.50
C LYS A 935 1.95 -2.87 -30.68
N ARG A 936 3.27 -2.81 -30.44
CA ARG A 936 4.31 -2.83 -31.49
C ARG A 936 4.33 -4.17 -32.25
N PHE A 937 4.10 -5.28 -31.56
CA PHE A 937 4.19 -6.62 -32.15
C PHE A 937 2.82 -7.26 -32.38
N PHE A 938 1.78 -6.78 -31.70
CA PHE A 938 0.42 -7.30 -31.83
C PHE A 938 -0.24 -6.86 -33.13
N LYS A 939 -0.70 -7.84 -33.93
CA LYS A 939 -1.53 -7.62 -35.12
C LYS A 939 -2.94 -8.17 -34.87
N SER A 940 -3.95 -7.44 -35.37
CA SER A 940 -5.33 -7.94 -35.43
C SER A 940 -5.38 -9.26 -36.20
N MET A 941 -6.29 -10.18 -35.85
CA MET A 941 -6.29 -11.54 -36.41
C MET A 941 -6.45 -11.53 -37.93
N ALA A 942 -7.26 -10.63 -38.47
CA ALA A 942 -7.46 -10.44 -39.92
C ALA A 942 -6.18 -9.97 -40.65
N SER A 943 -5.28 -9.28 -39.95
CA SER A 943 -4.03 -8.73 -40.52
C SER A 943 -2.80 -9.65 -40.38
N ARG A 944 -2.98 -10.84 -39.80
CA ARG A 944 -1.90 -11.82 -39.60
C ARG A 944 -1.66 -12.63 -40.87
N GLU A 945 -0.41 -12.66 -41.31
CA GLU A 945 -0.03 -13.32 -42.56
C GLU A 945 0.31 -14.80 -42.39
N LEU A 946 0.75 -15.21 -41.19
CA LEU A 946 1.18 -16.58 -40.94
C LEU A 946 0.00 -17.38 -40.40
N LEU A 947 -0.24 -18.56 -40.98
CA LEU A 947 -1.19 -19.51 -40.39
C LEU A 947 -0.68 -19.98 -39.03
N THR A 948 0.59 -20.39 -38.98
CA THR A 948 1.24 -20.84 -37.75
C THR A 948 2.74 -20.55 -37.76
N SER A 949 3.35 -20.50 -36.58
CA SER A 949 4.81 -20.40 -36.45
C SER A 949 5.39 -21.26 -35.32
N TYR A 950 6.69 -21.54 -35.41
CA TYR A 950 7.51 -22.13 -34.35
C TYR A 950 8.88 -21.44 -34.31
N MET A 951 9.25 -20.89 -33.16
CA MET A 951 10.55 -20.25 -32.95
C MET A 951 11.26 -20.95 -31.79
N GLY A 952 12.21 -21.84 -32.08
CA GLY A 952 12.95 -22.62 -31.08
C GLY A 952 13.84 -23.69 -31.69
N SER A 953 14.62 -24.36 -30.84
CA SER A 953 15.49 -25.49 -31.23
C SER A 953 14.69 -26.64 -31.84
N ASP A 954 15.21 -27.26 -32.91
CA ASP A 954 14.64 -28.45 -33.54
C ASP A 954 15.12 -29.78 -32.94
N THR A 955 16.10 -29.74 -32.03
CA THR A 955 16.72 -30.92 -31.40
C THR A 955 16.23 -31.21 -29.98
N ASN A 956 15.67 -30.22 -29.27
CA ASN A 956 15.34 -30.35 -27.84
C ASN A 956 13.98 -31.04 -27.60
N ALA A 957 13.79 -32.22 -28.18
CA ALA A 957 12.65 -33.11 -27.93
C ALA A 957 13.00 -34.57 -28.30
N PRO A 958 12.47 -35.58 -27.60
CA PRO A 958 12.72 -36.98 -27.92
C PRO A 958 12.32 -37.38 -29.34
N LYS A 959 12.98 -38.41 -29.88
CA LYS A 959 12.67 -39.04 -31.18
C LYS A 959 12.64 -38.06 -32.36
N ASP A 960 13.45 -36.99 -32.30
CA ASP A 960 13.51 -35.90 -33.30
C ASP A 960 12.14 -35.28 -33.61
N MET A 961 11.25 -35.25 -32.62
CA MET A 961 9.84 -34.91 -32.82
C MET A 961 9.68 -33.49 -33.39
N ARG A 962 10.44 -32.50 -32.90
CA ARG A 962 10.40 -31.11 -33.38
C ARG A 962 10.87 -31.00 -34.83
N LYS A 963 11.94 -31.69 -35.22
CA LYS A 963 12.40 -31.76 -36.61
C LYS A 963 11.37 -32.38 -37.54
N LYS A 964 10.71 -33.46 -37.10
CA LYS A 964 9.60 -34.10 -37.84
C LYS A 964 8.41 -33.16 -37.99
N MET A 965 8.04 -32.47 -36.91
CA MET A 965 6.98 -31.46 -36.90
C MET A 965 7.28 -30.33 -37.88
N ILE A 966 8.47 -29.73 -37.83
CA ILE A 966 8.88 -28.64 -38.74
C ILE A 966 8.80 -29.09 -40.21
N LYS A 967 9.33 -30.28 -40.53
CA LYS A 967 9.27 -30.84 -41.88
C LYS A 967 7.83 -31.02 -42.35
N LEU A 968 6.95 -31.54 -41.49
CA LEU A 968 5.55 -31.74 -41.79
C LEU A 968 4.81 -30.42 -42.00
N VAL A 969 4.97 -29.45 -41.10
CA VAL A 969 4.33 -28.13 -41.16
C VAL A 969 4.69 -27.40 -42.45
N ASN A 970 5.97 -27.40 -42.82
CA ASN A 970 6.41 -26.76 -44.07
C ASN A 970 5.81 -27.44 -45.31
N LYS A 971 5.76 -28.79 -45.33
CA LYS A 971 5.13 -29.56 -46.41
C LYS A 971 3.62 -29.27 -46.51
N GLU A 972 2.91 -29.25 -45.38
CA GLU A 972 1.47 -28.98 -45.37
C GLU A 972 1.15 -27.52 -45.73
N ALA A 973 1.98 -26.57 -45.29
CA ALA A 973 1.84 -25.16 -45.64
C ALA A 973 1.94 -24.94 -47.16
N GLU A 974 2.92 -25.59 -47.81
CA GLU A 974 3.06 -25.58 -49.27
C GLU A 974 1.81 -26.17 -49.95
N ARG A 975 1.34 -27.33 -49.48
CA ARG A 975 0.13 -28.00 -50.01
C ARG A 975 -1.13 -27.14 -49.87
N MET A 976 -1.25 -26.37 -48.78
CA MET A 976 -2.41 -25.53 -48.47
C MET A 976 -2.31 -24.11 -49.05
N GLY A 977 -1.16 -23.73 -49.62
CA GLY A 977 -0.92 -22.38 -50.12
C GLY A 977 -0.92 -21.31 -49.01
N VAL A 978 -0.45 -21.64 -47.81
CA VAL A 978 -0.42 -20.73 -46.65
C VAL A 978 1.02 -20.44 -46.21
N LYS A 979 1.24 -19.29 -45.57
CA LYS A 979 2.55 -18.93 -45.02
C LYS A 979 2.73 -19.48 -43.60
N VAL A 980 3.90 -20.01 -43.32
CA VAL A 980 4.34 -20.43 -41.97
C VAL A 980 5.77 -19.93 -41.72
N LYS A 981 6.17 -19.85 -40.45
CA LYS A 981 7.54 -19.50 -40.06
C LYS A 981 8.07 -20.48 -39.03
N THR A 982 9.14 -21.21 -39.35
CA THR A 982 9.82 -22.12 -38.43
C THR A 982 11.31 -21.76 -38.34
N GLY A 983 11.92 -21.82 -37.15
CA GLY A 983 13.37 -21.67 -37.01
C GLY A 983 13.79 -21.11 -35.65
N PHE A 984 14.92 -20.41 -35.62
CA PHE A 984 15.44 -19.70 -34.45
C PHE A 984 15.60 -18.22 -34.79
N GLY A 985 15.58 -17.34 -33.78
CA GLY A 985 15.75 -15.90 -33.96
C GLY A 985 15.86 -15.17 -32.64
N SER A 986 16.01 -13.84 -32.72
CA SER A 986 16.04 -12.96 -31.55
C SER A 986 14.68 -12.91 -30.82
N ALA A 987 14.67 -12.38 -29.60
CA ALA A 987 13.43 -12.19 -28.83
C ALA A 987 12.42 -11.27 -29.57
N ASP A 988 12.89 -10.17 -30.18
CA ASP A 988 12.04 -9.27 -30.98
C ASP A 988 11.47 -9.98 -32.22
N GLU A 989 12.29 -10.78 -32.93
CA GLU A 989 11.81 -11.57 -34.08
C GLU A 989 10.81 -12.65 -33.65
N TRP A 990 11.00 -13.27 -32.50
CA TRP A 990 10.05 -14.23 -31.94
C TRP A 990 8.71 -13.56 -31.62
N HIS A 991 8.72 -12.44 -30.89
CA HIS A 991 7.51 -11.68 -30.59
C HIS A 991 6.78 -11.20 -31.85
N GLN A 992 7.53 -10.68 -32.84
CA GLN A 992 6.97 -10.26 -34.12
C GLN A 992 6.37 -11.44 -34.90
N THR A 993 7.05 -12.59 -34.89
CA THR A 993 6.59 -13.81 -35.58
C THR A 993 5.33 -14.36 -34.92
N ALA A 994 5.33 -14.49 -33.59
CA ALA A 994 4.19 -14.96 -32.82
C ALA A 994 2.98 -14.01 -32.98
N GLY A 995 3.19 -12.69 -32.86
CA GLY A 995 2.15 -11.68 -33.07
C GLY A 995 1.59 -11.60 -34.49
N ASN A 996 2.32 -12.11 -35.49
CA ASN A 996 1.90 -12.21 -36.89
C ASN A 996 1.36 -13.60 -37.27
N SER A 997 1.21 -14.52 -36.31
CA SER A 997 0.69 -15.87 -36.52
C SER A 997 -0.72 -16.01 -35.96
N LYS A 998 -1.62 -16.69 -36.69
CA LYS A 998 -2.97 -16.97 -36.16
C LYS A 998 -2.92 -17.86 -34.91
N VAL A 999 -2.01 -18.83 -34.92
CA VAL A 999 -1.71 -19.72 -33.80
C VAL A 999 -0.20 -19.98 -33.72
N SER A 1000 0.32 -20.39 -32.55
CA SER A 1000 1.74 -20.70 -32.35
C SER A 1000 1.92 -22.17 -32.00
N LEU A 1001 2.87 -22.85 -32.65
CA LEU A 1001 3.21 -24.24 -32.34
C LEU A 1001 4.04 -24.28 -31.06
N CYS A 1002 3.57 -25.05 -30.08
CA CYS A 1002 4.21 -25.26 -28.80
C CYS A 1002 4.54 -26.75 -28.62
N PRO A 1003 5.50 -27.30 -29.40
CA PRO A 1003 5.90 -28.69 -29.21
C PRO A 1003 6.54 -28.89 -27.84
N ARG A 1004 6.31 -30.08 -27.27
CA ARG A 1004 6.98 -30.50 -26.02
C ARG A 1004 8.51 -30.34 -26.08
N GLY A 1005 9.12 -30.23 -24.91
CA GLY A 1005 10.58 -30.22 -24.73
C GLY A 1005 11.13 -31.61 -24.39
N TYR A 1006 12.16 -31.64 -23.54
CA TYR A 1006 12.63 -32.87 -22.88
C TYR A 1006 11.52 -33.51 -22.02
N GLY A 1007 10.77 -32.71 -21.27
CA GLY A 1007 9.53 -33.12 -20.61
C GLY A 1007 8.34 -33.23 -21.56
N ARG A 1008 7.15 -33.56 -21.06
CA ARG A 1008 5.91 -33.59 -21.88
C ARG A 1008 5.40 -32.21 -22.27
N THR A 1009 5.89 -31.16 -21.62
CA THR A 1009 5.60 -29.77 -22.02
C THR A 1009 6.90 -28.99 -22.24
N ALA A 1010 6.78 -27.70 -22.54
CA ALA A 1010 7.89 -26.76 -22.71
C ALA A 1010 7.49 -25.37 -22.23
N PHE A 1011 8.48 -24.55 -21.86
CA PHE A 1011 8.28 -23.13 -21.53
C PHE A 1011 7.47 -22.40 -22.62
N HIS A 1012 7.72 -22.73 -23.89
CA HIS A 1012 7.06 -22.15 -25.06
C HIS A 1012 5.52 -22.21 -25.01
N LEU A 1013 4.93 -23.23 -24.39
CA LEU A 1013 3.47 -23.31 -24.26
C LEU A 1013 2.92 -22.15 -23.41
N PHE A 1014 3.60 -21.88 -22.30
CA PHE A 1014 3.14 -20.91 -21.31
C PHE A 1014 3.60 -19.49 -21.63
N GLU A 1015 4.75 -19.33 -22.28
CA GLU A 1015 5.17 -18.05 -22.87
C GLU A 1015 4.12 -17.54 -23.88
N ILE A 1016 3.62 -18.40 -24.77
CA ILE A 1016 2.56 -18.04 -25.74
C ILE A 1016 1.25 -17.67 -25.04
N LEU A 1017 0.85 -18.40 -24.00
CA LEU A 1017 -0.35 -18.09 -23.21
C LEU A 1017 -0.20 -16.75 -22.46
N GLN A 1018 0.97 -16.48 -21.88
CA GLN A 1018 1.26 -15.22 -21.18
C GLN A 1018 1.27 -14.00 -22.12
N LEU A 1019 1.73 -14.17 -23.36
CA LEU A 1019 1.65 -13.16 -24.42
C LEU A 1019 0.21 -12.88 -24.87
N GLY A 1020 -0.76 -13.70 -24.48
CA GLY A 1020 -2.16 -13.58 -24.86
C GLY A 1020 -2.47 -14.10 -26.27
N LEU A 1021 -1.75 -15.15 -26.71
CA LEU A 1021 -1.83 -15.75 -28.04
C LEU A 1021 -2.26 -17.22 -27.97
N ILE A 1022 -2.80 -17.75 -29.07
CA ILE A 1022 -3.37 -19.11 -29.14
C ILE A 1022 -2.28 -20.17 -29.37
N PRO A 1023 -2.06 -21.13 -28.45
CA PRO A 1023 -1.11 -22.22 -28.64
C PRO A 1023 -1.71 -23.45 -29.36
N ILE A 1024 -0.85 -24.18 -30.07
CA ILE A 1024 -1.03 -25.58 -30.44
C ILE A 1024 0.00 -26.40 -29.67
N HIS A 1025 -0.41 -27.08 -28.60
CA HIS A 1025 0.45 -28.02 -27.91
C HIS A 1025 0.65 -29.29 -28.74
N VAL A 1026 1.89 -29.54 -29.18
CA VAL A 1026 2.24 -30.76 -29.92
C VAL A 1026 2.91 -31.76 -28.98
N TYR A 1027 2.30 -32.91 -28.78
CA TYR A 1027 2.77 -33.96 -27.87
C TYR A 1027 3.25 -35.22 -28.62
N LEU A 1028 3.82 -36.19 -27.88
CA LEU A 1028 4.34 -37.43 -28.44
C LEU A 1028 3.51 -38.66 -28.05
N ASP A 1029 3.12 -38.74 -26.78
CA ASP A 1029 2.36 -39.86 -26.20
C ASP A 1029 0.96 -39.41 -25.75
N ILE A 1030 0.89 -38.46 -24.82
CA ILE A 1030 -0.37 -37.93 -24.29
C ILE A 1030 -0.31 -36.39 -24.18
N PRO A 1031 -1.47 -35.70 -24.25
CA PRO A 1031 -1.52 -34.26 -24.02
C PRO A 1031 -1.26 -33.94 -22.53
N TRP A 1032 -0.15 -33.25 -22.23
CA TRP A 1032 0.17 -32.82 -20.86
C TRP A 1032 -0.07 -31.32 -20.68
N ILE A 1033 -1.32 -30.96 -20.44
CA ILE A 1033 -1.78 -29.57 -20.42
C ILE A 1033 -2.58 -29.30 -19.14
N PRO A 1034 -2.28 -28.23 -18.39
CA PRO A 1034 -3.09 -27.80 -17.26
C PRO A 1034 -4.46 -27.29 -17.72
N TYR A 1035 -5.42 -27.27 -16.80
CA TYR A 1035 -6.76 -26.74 -17.05
C TYR A 1035 -7.45 -27.41 -18.24
N THR A 1036 -7.46 -28.75 -18.28
CA THR A 1036 -7.79 -29.52 -19.48
C THR A 1036 -9.17 -29.17 -20.06
N ASP A 1037 -10.18 -28.96 -19.21
CA ASP A 1037 -11.52 -28.53 -19.62
C ASP A 1037 -11.50 -27.14 -20.29
N LEU A 1038 -10.78 -26.21 -19.67
CA LEU A 1038 -10.63 -24.83 -20.12
C LEU A 1038 -9.81 -24.74 -21.41
N TYR A 1039 -8.75 -25.54 -21.54
CA TYR A 1039 -7.79 -25.47 -22.63
C TYR A 1039 -8.44 -25.64 -24.01
N THR A 1040 -9.46 -26.50 -24.11
CA THR A 1040 -10.23 -26.73 -25.35
C THR A 1040 -10.87 -25.47 -25.93
N SER A 1041 -11.05 -24.43 -25.10
CA SER A 1041 -11.63 -23.15 -25.50
C SER A 1041 -10.59 -22.07 -25.81
N ILE A 1042 -9.31 -22.34 -25.58
CA ILE A 1042 -8.22 -21.35 -25.69
C ILE A 1042 -7.00 -21.85 -26.49
N GLY A 1043 -6.96 -23.12 -26.87
CA GLY A 1043 -5.85 -23.68 -27.63
C GLY A 1043 -6.20 -25.02 -28.28
N PHE A 1044 -5.21 -25.62 -28.93
CA PHE A 1044 -5.34 -26.92 -29.59
C PHE A 1044 -4.28 -27.88 -29.06
N SER A 1045 -4.57 -29.18 -29.06
CA SER A 1045 -3.60 -30.20 -28.72
C SER A 1045 -3.65 -31.35 -29.72
N THR A 1046 -2.48 -31.80 -30.18
CA THR A 1046 -2.36 -32.88 -31.16
C THR A 1046 -1.00 -33.57 -31.05
N ASP A 1047 -0.89 -34.79 -31.53
CA ASP A 1047 0.42 -35.36 -31.87
C ASP A 1047 0.89 -34.83 -33.24
N VAL A 1048 2.10 -35.23 -33.65
CA VAL A 1048 2.65 -34.84 -34.97
C VAL A 1048 1.77 -35.34 -36.12
N LYS A 1049 1.09 -36.49 -35.98
CA LYS A 1049 0.28 -37.08 -37.06
C LYS A 1049 -1.02 -36.32 -37.30
N GLY A 1050 -1.67 -35.82 -36.24
CA GLY A 1050 -2.91 -35.04 -36.32
C GLY A 1050 -2.70 -33.56 -36.66
N LEU A 1051 -1.47 -33.06 -36.63
CA LEU A 1051 -1.14 -31.67 -36.91
C LEU A 1051 -1.67 -31.14 -38.26
N PRO A 1052 -1.65 -31.90 -39.37
CA PRO A 1052 -2.25 -31.46 -40.63
C PRO A 1052 -3.75 -31.14 -40.52
N ASP A 1053 -4.50 -31.88 -39.71
CA ASP A 1053 -5.95 -31.65 -39.55
C ASP A 1053 -6.25 -30.45 -38.64
N VAL A 1054 -5.42 -30.23 -37.61
CA VAL A 1054 -5.48 -28.99 -36.82
C VAL A 1054 -5.15 -27.78 -37.70
N MET A 1055 -4.13 -27.85 -38.57
CA MET A 1055 -3.81 -26.75 -39.48
C MET A 1055 -4.97 -26.42 -40.44
N LYS A 1056 -5.63 -27.44 -41.01
CA LYS A 1056 -6.84 -27.24 -41.84
C LYS A 1056 -7.97 -26.61 -41.03
N THR A 1057 -8.18 -27.08 -39.80
CA THR A 1057 -9.20 -26.54 -38.90
C THR A 1057 -8.97 -25.07 -38.63
N VAL A 1058 -7.75 -24.67 -38.22
CA VAL A 1058 -7.40 -23.26 -37.97
C VAL A 1058 -7.50 -22.42 -39.23
N GLN A 1059 -7.13 -22.94 -40.40
CA GLN A 1059 -7.27 -22.22 -41.67
C GLN A 1059 -8.75 -21.90 -41.99
N GLY A 1060 -9.66 -22.82 -41.66
CA GLY A 1060 -11.10 -22.67 -41.87
C GLY A 1060 -11.83 -21.87 -40.79
N MET A 1061 -11.18 -21.53 -39.67
CA MET A 1061 -11.79 -20.72 -38.61
C MET A 1061 -11.86 -19.23 -38.99
N SER A 1062 -12.94 -18.58 -38.58
CA SER A 1062 -13.11 -17.14 -38.78
C SER A 1062 -12.16 -16.34 -37.85
N ALA A 1063 -11.86 -15.10 -38.23
CA ALA A 1063 -11.03 -14.22 -37.43
C ALA A 1063 -11.67 -13.96 -36.06
N GLU A 1064 -12.98 -13.75 -36.01
CA GLU A 1064 -13.74 -13.47 -34.79
C GLU A 1064 -13.66 -14.62 -33.80
N LYS A 1065 -13.71 -15.87 -34.29
CA LYS A 1065 -13.59 -17.03 -33.42
C LYS A 1065 -12.21 -17.12 -32.77
N LEU A 1066 -11.15 -16.86 -33.54
CA LEU A 1066 -9.79 -16.85 -33.02
C LEU A 1066 -9.56 -15.65 -32.08
N GLU A 1067 -10.10 -14.47 -32.39
CA GLU A 1067 -10.04 -13.30 -31.52
C GLU A 1067 -10.77 -13.54 -30.19
N SER A 1068 -11.90 -14.25 -30.20
CA SER A 1068 -12.60 -14.66 -28.98
C SER A 1068 -11.75 -15.59 -28.12
N MET A 1069 -10.97 -16.50 -28.72
CA MET A 1069 -10.02 -17.34 -27.99
C MET A 1069 -8.89 -16.50 -27.37
N GLU A 1070 -8.30 -15.55 -28.11
CA GLU A 1070 -7.27 -14.65 -27.56
C GLU A 1070 -7.79 -13.76 -26.43
N ALA A 1071 -9.00 -13.21 -26.60
CA ALA A 1071 -9.65 -12.41 -25.57
C ALA A 1071 -9.82 -13.23 -24.28
N LYS A 1072 -10.23 -14.50 -24.40
CA LYS A 1072 -10.34 -15.41 -23.27
C LYS A 1072 -8.98 -15.73 -22.64
N ILE A 1073 -7.92 -15.96 -23.42
CA ILE A 1073 -6.56 -16.16 -22.87
C ILE A 1073 -6.13 -14.93 -22.07
N ARG A 1074 -6.35 -13.73 -22.63
CA ARG A 1074 -5.99 -12.46 -21.99
C ARG A 1074 -6.74 -12.25 -20.68
N SER A 1075 -8.02 -12.59 -20.60
CA SER A 1075 -8.79 -12.52 -19.34
C SER A 1075 -8.35 -13.54 -18.31
N LEU A 1076 -7.82 -14.69 -18.73
CA LEU A 1076 -7.33 -15.74 -17.84
C LEU A 1076 -5.89 -15.51 -17.36
N ARG A 1077 -5.12 -14.61 -17.98
CA ARG A 1077 -3.69 -14.46 -17.72
C ARG A 1077 -3.37 -14.31 -16.23
N SER A 1078 -3.99 -13.34 -15.55
CA SER A 1078 -3.73 -13.06 -14.12
C SER A 1078 -4.18 -14.20 -13.19
N SER A 1079 -5.18 -14.98 -13.58
CA SER A 1079 -5.78 -16.02 -12.75
C SER A 1079 -5.21 -17.42 -13.01
N HIS A 1080 -4.50 -17.64 -14.11
CA HIS A 1080 -4.04 -18.97 -14.53
C HIS A 1080 -2.59 -19.01 -15.04
N PHE A 1081 -2.12 -17.96 -15.71
CA PHE A 1081 -0.86 -17.99 -16.47
C PHE A 1081 0.24 -17.13 -15.85
N THR A 1082 0.08 -16.67 -14.60
CA THR A 1082 1.17 -16.10 -13.79
C THR A 1082 1.48 -17.02 -12.61
N ASP A 1083 2.62 -16.78 -11.93
CA ASP A 1083 2.97 -17.48 -10.69
C ASP A 1083 1.84 -17.37 -9.66
N GLU A 1084 1.32 -16.16 -9.44
CA GLU A 1084 0.24 -15.90 -8.48
C GLU A 1084 -1.07 -16.60 -8.86
N GLY A 1085 -1.44 -16.53 -10.14
CA GLY A 1085 -2.62 -17.20 -10.66
C GLY A 1085 -2.53 -18.72 -10.48
N LEU A 1086 -1.38 -19.32 -10.79
CA LEU A 1086 -1.14 -20.74 -10.56
C LEU A 1086 -1.22 -21.10 -9.08
N LEU A 1087 -0.55 -20.37 -8.19
CA LEU A 1087 -0.58 -20.65 -6.75
C LEU A 1087 -2.01 -20.57 -6.19
N ALA A 1088 -2.82 -19.62 -6.67
CA ALA A 1088 -4.24 -19.55 -6.32
C ALA A 1088 -5.02 -20.79 -6.81
N GLN A 1089 -4.77 -21.25 -8.05
CA GLN A 1089 -5.38 -22.47 -8.57
C GLN A 1089 -4.97 -23.72 -7.78
N ILE A 1090 -3.73 -23.79 -7.30
CA ILE A 1090 -3.26 -24.88 -6.43
C ILE A 1090 -3.99 -24.83 -5.08
N SER A 1091 -4.14 -23.64 -4.48
CA SER A 1091 -4.91 -23.47 -3.24
C SER A 1091 -6.36 -23.94 -3.40
N LEU A 1092 -7.04 -23.53 -4.47
CA LEU A 1092 -8.41 -23.95 -4.78
C LEU A 1092 -8.52 -25.46 -5.01
N PHE A 1093 -7.54 -26.04 -5.71
CA PHE A 1093 -7.45 -27.49 -5.93
C PHE A 1093 -7.34 -28.26 -4.61
N MET A 1094 -6.55 -27.76 -3.66
CA MET A 1094 -6.38 -28.41 -2.36
C MET A 1094 -7.60 -28.28 -1.45
N THR A 1095 -8.30 -27.15 -1.48
CA THR A 1095 -9.26 -26.77 -0.42
C THR A 1095 -10.74 -26.88 -0.81
N THR A 1096 -11.11 -26.60 -2.06
CA THR A 1096 -12.53 -26.31 -2.39
C THR A 1096 -13.05 -27.00 -3.65
N ALA A 1097 -12.24 -27.81 -4.33
CA ALA A 1097 -12.55 -28.40 -5.65
C ALA A 1097 -12.98 -27.39 -6.74
N ALA A 1098 -12.97 -26.08 -6.45
CA ALA A 1098 -13.44 -25.01 -7.32
C ALA A 1098 -12.37 -24.54 -8.34
N GLY A 1099 -11.13 -25.03 -8.19
CA GLY A 1099 -10.04 -24.75 -9.10
C GLY A 1099 -10.22 -25.43 -10.46
N ASP A 1100 -9.50 -24.97 -11.47
CA ASP A 1100 -9.56 -25.50 -12.83
C ASP A 1100 -8.50 -26.61 -13.09
N LEU A 1101 -7.66 -26.93 -12.11
CA LEU A 1101 -6.74 -28.07 -12.16
C LEU A 1101 -7.50 -29.40 -12.10
N ARG A 1102 -6.99 -30.42 -12.82
CA ARG A 1102 -7.64 -31.73 -12.94
C ARG A 1102 -6.65 -32.86 -12.73
N CYS A 1103 -7.11 -33.90 -12.04
CA CYS A 1103 -6.38 -35.14 -11.87
C CYS A 1103 -6.36 -35.95 -13.16
N GLN A 1104 -5.19 -36.49 -13.47
CA GLN A 1104 -4.94 -37.39 -14.58
C GLN A 1104 -4.27 -38.66 -14.07
N LYS A 1105 -4.43 -39.74 -14.83
CA LYS A 1105 -3.66 -40.96 -14.58
C LYS A 1105 -2.18 -40.68 -14.87
N LEU A 1106 -1.29 -41.18 -14.01
CA LEU A 1106 0.15 -41.10 -14.23
C LEU A 1106 0.48 -41.63 -15.64
N PRO A 1107 1.29 -40.92 -16.44
CA PRO A 1107 1.65 -41.38 -17.77
C PRO A 1107 2.33 -42.76 -17.72
N SER A 1108 2.08 -43.61 -18.73
CA SER A 1108 2.66 -44.95 -18.77
C SER A 1108 4.17 -44.97 -19.08
N THR A 1109 4.73 -43.85 -19.48
CA THR A 1109 6.16 -43.67 -19.76
C THR A 1109 6.71 -42.51 -18.94
N LEU A 1110 8.02 -42.46 -18.71
CA LEU A 1110 8.64 -41.34 -18.00
C LEU A 1110 8.74 -40.10 -18.91
N ASN A 1111 9.34 -40.28 -20.09
CA ASN A 1111 9.69 -39.17 -20.99
C ASN A 1111 8.99 -39.23 -22.37
N GLY A 1112 7.94 -40.04 -22.55
CA GLY A 1112 7.19 -40.17 -23.82
C GLY A 1112 7.88 -40.96 -24.93
#